data_AF-A0A2P8K8W3-F1
#
_entry.id   AF-A0A2P8K8W3-F1
#
_cell.length_a   1.000
_cell.length_b   1.000
_cell.length_c   1.000
_cell.angle_alpha   90.00
_cell.angle_beta   90.00
_cell.angle_gamma   90.00
#
_symmetry.space_group_name_H-M   'P 1'
#
loop_
_entity.id
_entity.type
_entity.pdbx_description
1 polymer ?
#
loop_
_entity_poly.entity_id
_entity_poly.type
_entity_poly.pdbx_seq_one_letter_code
_entity_poly.pdbx_strand_id
1 'polypeptide(L)'
;MSSDSSSPVQVPPMKLSGLEPVRIGEGTLFVNIGERTNVTGSKAFARMVLNGQFEEALAVARQQVENGAQVIDINMDEAMLDSKAAMVRFLNLIASEPDIARVPIMIDSSKWEVIEAGLRCIQGKGIVNSISMKEGVEGFKHQATLLRRYGAAAVVMAFDEKGQADTYERKIEICERAYRILVDEVGFPPEDIIFDPNIFAIATGIEEHNNYAVDFIEATRWIKKNLPGAKVSGGVSNVSFSFRGNDPVREAIHTVFLFHAIQAGMDMGIVNAGMVGVYDDLEAGLRERVEDVVLNRRPDAGERLVEVAESAKSGAKDDSKKLEWRGTPEQPVSVGQRLSHALVHGITDFIVEDTEEAYQAIVAKGGRPLHVIEGPLMDGMNVVGDLFGAGKMFLPQVVKSARVMKQAVAHLIPYIEEEKRQDEAAGRDVRSKGKIIIATVKGDVHDIGKNIVTVVLQCNNFEVVNMGVMVPCHEILARAKVEGADIVGLSGLITPSLEEMQYVAGEMQKDEHFRIRKIPLLIGGATTSRVHTAVKIAPHYEGPVVYVPDASRSVSVAQSLLSDQAAAYIDELNTDYDKVRHLHANKKQVPLWPLAKARANKTPIDWRGCVPPVPKFIGRRVFRNFDLSELAKYIDWGPFFQTWDLAGPFPAILKDEVVGSEAVRVFGDGQRMLKRLIEGRWLTANGVIGFWPANTVNDDDIALYTDETRSQAALTWYGLRQQTEKQAIDGVMRPSRCLADFVAPRDSGVADYVGMFAVTAGIGIEKKEKFFIDDLDDYSAIMLKALADRLAEAFAEALHHRVRTDLWGYAHDEALSNEAMIAEKYRGIRPAPGYPACPDHSVKGPMFDVLQCQDIGMTLTESLAMMPAASVSGFYLSHPEATYFNVGKIGHDQLQDQAARRHESEADLERLLAPNL
;
A
#
# COMPACT_ATOMS: atom_id res chain seq x y z
N MET A 1 -22.80 24.57 -56.05
CA MET A 1 -22.21 24.87 -54.72
C MET A 1 -22.65 23.74 -53.80
N SER A 2 -21.87 22.66 -53.73
CA SER A 2 -22.11 21.54 -52.81
C SER A 2 -21.06 21.61 -51.70
N SER A 3 -21.51 21.99 -50.53
CA SER A 3 -20.75 21.96 -49.28
C SER A 3 -20.64 20.52 -48.81
N ASP A 4 -19.43 19.97 -48.83
CA ASP A 4 -19.09 18.74 -48.11
C ASP A 4 -18.00 19.10 -47.11
N SER A 5 -18.41 19.30 -45.86
CA SER A 5 -17.53 19.56 -44.73
C SER A 5 -18.06 18.79 -43.51
N SER A 6 -17.93 17.47 -43.53
CA SER A 6 -18.06 16.65 -42.33
C SER A 6 -16.68 16.52 -41.68
N SER A 7 -16.41 17.38 -40.70
CA SER A 7 -15.35 17.14 -39.73
C SER A 7 -15.63 15.79 -39.04
N PRO A 8 -14.62 14.93 -38.79
CA PRO A 8 -14.85 13.66 -38.11
C PRO A 8 -15.48 13.94 -36.74
N VAL A 9 -16.64 13.34 -36.48
CA VAL A 9 -17.34 13.43 -35.19
C VAL A 9 -16.40 12.86 -34.14
N GLN A 10 -15.82 13.72 -33.31
CA GLN A 10 -14.92 13.31 -32.25
C GLN A 10 -15.75 12.63 -31.14
N VAL A 11 -15.72 11.29 -31.12
CA VAL A 11 -16.44 10.52 -30.11
C VAL A 11 -15.73 10.67 -28.75
N PRO A 12 -16.42 11.11 -27.70
CA PRO A 12 -15.82 11.24 -26.38
C PRO A 12 -15.44 9.86 -25.79
N PRO A 13 -14.47 9.79 -24.88
CA PRO A 13 -14.16 8.55 -24.18
C PRO A 13 -15.34 8.11 -23.30
N MET A 14 -15.55 6.80 -23.19
CA MET A 14 -16.45 6.23 -22.18
C MET A 14 -15.96 6.66 -20.80
N LYS A 15 -16.87 7.13 -19.96
CA LYS A 15 -16.57 7.53 -18.58
C LYS A 15 -17.30 6.58 -17.66
N LEU A 16 -16.54 5.86 -16.85
CA LEU A 16 -17.05 5.03 -15.76
C LEU A 16 -16.50 5.59 -14.44
N SER A 17 -17.07 5.19 -13.31
CA SER A 17 -16.49 5.54 -12.02
C SER A 17 -16.96 4.61 -10.90
N GLY A 18 -16.04 4.27 -10.01
CA GLY A 18 -16.36 3.96 -8.62
C GLY A 18 -16.22 5.25 -7.79
N LEU A 19 -15.37 5.22 -6.78
CA LEU A 19 -14.85 6.44 -6.12
C LEU A 19 -13.82 7.18 -6.99
N GLU A 20 -13.13 6.46 -7.89
CA GLU A 20 -12.17 7.03 -8.83
C GLU A 20 -12.74 7.04 -10.26
N PRO A 21 -12.43 8.07 -11.08
CA PRO A 21 -12.89 8.14 -12.46
C PRO A 21 -12.06 7.23 -13.37
N VAL A 22 -12.73 6.45 -14.22
CA VAL A 22 -12.12 5.61 -15.27
C VAL A 22 -12.54 6.15 -16.64
N ARG A 23 -11.56 6.37 -17.54
CA ARG A 23 -11.81 6.87 -18.90
C ARG A 23 -11.30 5.86 -19.91
N ILE A 24 -12.16 5.40 -20.82
CA ILE A 24 -11.86 4.41 -21.85
C ILE A 24 -12.09 5.03 -23.24
N GLY A 25 -11.01 5.30 -23.96
CA GLY A 25 -11.02 5.90 -25.30
C GLY A 25 -9.75 5.55 -26.09
N GLU A 26 -9.49 6.29 -27.17
CA GLU A 26 -8.27 6.09 -27.97
C GLU A 26 -7.00 6.21 -27.12
N GLY A 27 -6.08 5.24 -27.27
CA GLY A 27 -4.84 5.16 -26.49
C GLY A 27 -4.98 4.56 -25.08
N THR A 28 -6.18 4.13 -24.68
CA THR A 28 -6.37 3.39 -23.42
C THR A 28 -5.90 1.94 -23.58
N LEU A 29 -5.19 1.41 -22.58
CA LEU A 29 -4.83 -0.01 -22.51
C LEU A 29 -6.10 -0.88 -22.35
N PHE A 30 -5.97 -2.17 -22.68
CA PHE A 30 -7.04 -3.16 -22.49
C PHE A 30 -7.57 -3.15 -21.04
N VAL A 31 -8.89 -3.26 -20.90
CA VAL A 31 -9.57 -3.19 -19.59
C VAL A 31 -9.96 -4.60 -19.12
N ASN A 32 -9.37 -5.04 -18.02
CA ASN A 32 -9.68 -6.28 -17.34
C ASN A 32 -10.93 -6.13 -16.48
N ILE A 33 -11.95 -6.92 -16.76
CA ILE A 33 -13.16 -7.05 -15.94
C ILE A 33 -13.04 -8.35 -15.13
N GLY A 34 -13.01 -8.25 -13.81
CA GLY A 34 -12.86 -9.41 -12.93
C GLY A 34 -14.11 -10.30 -12.88
N GLU A 35 -13.97 -11.60 -13.19
CA GLU A 35 -15.06 -12.58 -13.31
C GLU A 35 -15.42 -13.38 -12.03
N ARG A 36 -14.61 -13.31 -10.98
CA ARG A 36 -14.65 -14.24 -9.83
C ARG A 36 -15.77 -13.96 -8.83
N THR A 37 -16.41 -12.80 -8.93
CA THR A 37 -17.55 -12.35 -8.13
C THR A 37 -18.89 -12.79 -8.75
N ASN A 38 -18.89 -14.01 -9.28
CA ASN A 38 -20.01 -14.59 -10.00
C ASN A 38 -20.42 -15.91 -9.32
N VAL A 39 -21.65 -15.98 -8.80
CA VAL A 39 -22.16 -17.17 -8.11
C VAL A 39 -22.22 -18.38 -9.06
N THR A 40 -22.53 -18.18 -10.33
CA THR A 40 -22.59 -19.27 -11.32
C THR A 40 -21.21 -19.68 -11.84
N GLY A 41 -20.25 -18.75 -11.87
CA GLY A 41 -18.90 -18.95 -12.44
C GLY A 41 -17.84 -19.39 -11.43
N SER A 42 -17.97 -19.03 -10.14
CA SER A 42 -16.94 -19.21 -9.12
C SER A 42 -17.43 -20.05 -7.95
N LYS A 43 -16.98 -21.32 -7.87
CA LYS A 43 -17.37 -22.25 -6.78
C LYS A 43 -17.06 -21.71 -5.39
N ALA A 44 -15.95 -20.97 -5.25
CA ALA A 44 -15.54 -20.39 -3.98
C ALA A 44 -16.49 -19.26 -3.55
N PHE A 45 -16.81 -18.37 -4.49
CA PHE A 45 -17.74 -17.26 -4.27
C PHE A 45 -19.17 -17.76 -4.01
N ALA A 46 -19.64 -18.72 -4.82
CA ALA A 46 -20.93 -19.36 -4.65
C ALA A 46 -21.12 -19.93 -3.24
N ARG A 47 -20.11 -20.66 -2.75
CA ARG A 47 -20.13 -21.23 -1.40
C ARG A 47 -20.26 -20.15 -0.32
N MET A 48 -19.48 -19.06 -0.43
CA MET A 48 -19.52 -17.96 0.54
C MET A 48 -20.89 -17.28 0.56
N VAL A 49 -21.43 -16.95 -0.61
CA VAL A 49 -22.74 -16.27 -0.75
C VAL A 49 -23.88 -17.16 -0.26
N LEU A 50 -23.90 -18.44 -0.65
CA LEU A 50 -24.94 -19.39 -0.23
C LEU A 50 -24.92 -19.66 1.29
N ASN A 51 -23.74 -19.59 1.92
CA ASN A 51 -23.59 -19.70 3.37
C ASN A 51 -23.83 -18.39 4.12
N GLY A 52 -24.14 -17.29 3.43
CA GLY A 52 -24.34 -15.97 4.03
C GLY A 52 -23.07 -15.27 4.51
N GLN A 53 -21.89 -15.74 4.10
CA GLN A 53 -20.56 -15.21 4.43
C GLN A 53 -20.17 -14.07 3.50
N PHE A 54 -20.96 -12.99 3.47
CA PHE A 54 -20.76 -11.88 2.52
C PHE A 54 -19.46 -11.10 2.77
N GLU A 55 -19.00 -11.04 4.02
CA GLU A 55 -17.74 -10.38 4.40
C GLU A 55 -16.52 -11.14 3.86
N GLU A 56 -16.56 -12.48 3.85
CA GLU A 56 -15.52 -13.30 3.19
C GLU A 56 -15.57 -13.15 1.66
N ALA A 57 -16.78 -13.00 1.10
CA ALA A 57 -16.96 -12.76 -0.33
C ALA A 57 -16.39 -11.40 -0.79
N LEU A 58 -16.29 -10.39 0.10
CA LEU A 58 -15.60 -9.13 -0.21
C LEU A 58 -14.11 -9.34 -0.50
N ALA A 59 -13.47 -10.31 0.15
CA ALA A 59 -12.07 -10.62 -0.13
C ALA A 59 -11.87 -11.06 -1.59
N VAL A 60 -12.84 -11.79 -2.17
CA VAL A 60 -12.80 -12.18 -3.59
C VAL A 60 -12.90 -10.96 -4.50
N ALA A 61 -13.76 -9.99 -4.17
CA ALA A 61 -13.85 -8.73 -4.91
C ALA A 61 -12.56 -7.91 -4.79
N ARG A 62 -12.00 -7.78 -3.57
CA ARG A 62 -10.75 -7.05 -3.30
C ARG A 62 -9.56 -7.66 -4.06
N GLN A 63 -9.39 -8.97 -3.98
CA GLN A 63 -8.34 -9.71 -4.66
C GLN A 63 -8.35 -9.45 -6.17
N GLN A 64 -9.52 -9.35 -6.80
CA GLN A 64 -9.59 -9.05 -8.23
C GLN A 64 -9.07 -7.65 -8.56
N VAL A 65 -9.38 -6.65 -7.73
CA VAL A 65 -8.89 -5.28 -7.91
C VAL A 65 -7.38 -5.18 -7.67
N GLU A 66 -6.88 -5.89 -6.66
CA GLU A 66 -5.44 -6.01 -6.36
C GLU A 66 -4.68 -6.71 -7.51
N ASN A 67 -5.31 -7.70 -8.13
CA ASN A 67 -4.80 -8.40 -9.33
C ASN A 67 -4.97 -7.60 -10.64
N GLY A 68 -5.35 -6.33 -10.57
CA GLY A 68 -5.41 -5.43 -11.73
C GLY A 68 -6.73 -5.41 -12.49
N ALA A 69 -7.83 -5.93 -11.92
CA ALA A 69 -9.15 -5.70 -12.49
C ALA A 69 -9.53 -4.21 -12.36
N GLN A 70 -9.81 -3.58 -13.50
CA GLN A 70 -10.23 -2.18 -13.55
C GLN A 70 -11.76 -2.03 -13.46
N VAL A 71 -12.50 -3.12 -13.59
CA VAL A 71 -13.96 -3.23 -13.38
C VAL A 71 -14.25 -4.58 -12.71
N ILE A 72 -15.25 -4.67 -11.85
CA ILE A 72 -15.65 -5.92 -11.21
C ILE A 72 -17.02 -6.37 -11.72
N ASP A 73 -17.13 -7.57 -12.27
CA ASP A 73 -18.40 -8.20 -12.66
C ASP A 73 -19.04 -8.91 -11.49
N ILE A 74 -20.27 -8.55 -11.13
CA ILE A 74 -20.98 -9.07 -9.96
C ILE A 74 -22.27 -9.74 -10.43
N ASN A 75 -22.35 -11.05 -10.20
CA ASN A 75 -23.52 -11.87 -10.49
C ASN A 75 -23.97 -12.64 -9.24
N MET A 76 -25.25 -12.49 -8.90
CA MET A 76 -25.91 -13.16 -7.75
C MET A 76 -27.06 -14.08 -8.19
N ASP A 77 -27.09 -14.47 -9.46
CA ASP A 77 -28.12 -15.36 -9.97
C ASP A 77 -27.86 -16.80 -9.51
N GLU A 78 -28.81 -17.37 -8.77
CA GLU A 78 -28.78 -18.77 -8.34
C GLU A 78 -30.20 -19.19 -7.96
N ALA A 79 -30.58 -20.43 -8.26
CA ALA A 79 -31.96 -20.90 -8.09
C ALA A 79 -32.42 -20.89 -6.62
N MET A 80 -31.48 -21.08 -5.69
CA MET A 80 -31.72 -21.19 -4.26
C MET A 80 -31.50 -19.87 -3.48
N LEU A 81 -31.17 -18.77 -4.17
CA LEU A 81 -30.82 -17.49 -3.56
C LEU A 81 -31.88 -16.42 -3.89
N ASP A 82 -32.19 -15.55 -2.93
CA ASP A 82 -32.84 -14.28 -3.25
C ASP A 82 -31.80 -13.35 -3.89
N SER A 83 -31.62 -13.48 -5.20
CA SER A 83 -30.61 -12.75 -5.99
C SER A 83 -30.72 -11.23 -5.81
N LYS A 84 -31.94 -10.70 -5.66
CA LYS A 84 -32.16 -9.26 -5.47
C LYS A 84 -31.64 -8.80 -4.11
N ALA A 85 -32.02 -9.50 -3.04
CA ALA A 85 -31.56 -9.18 -1.70
C ALA A 85 -30.04 -9.36 -1.55
N ALA A 86 -29.48 -10.43 -2.14
CA ALA A 86 -28.05 -10.70 -2.12
C ALA A 86 -27.25 -9.63 -2.87
N MET A 87 -27.71 -9.21 -4.06
CA MET A 87 -27.10 -8.13 -4.84
C MET A 87 -27.05 -6.82 -4.04
N VAL A 88 -28.18 -6.39 -3.47
CA VAL A 88 -28.25 -5.17 -2.66
C VAL A 88 -27.32 -5.24 -1.45
N ARG A 89 -27.34 -6.36 -0.72
CA ARG A 89 -26.50 -6.53 0.47
C ARG A 89 -25.02 -6.47 0.11
N PHE A 90 -24.60 -7.19 -0.92
CA PHE A 90 -23.20 -7.28 -1.30
C PHE A 90 -22.67 -5.95 -1.86
N LEU A 91 -23.43 -5.25 -2.70
CA LEU A 91 -23.03 -3.94 -3.21
C LEU A 91 -22.93 -2.87 -2.12
N ASN A 92 -23.81 -2.89 -1.11
CA ASN A 92 -23.70 -1.99 0.04
C ASN A 92 -22.45 -2.26 0.88
N LEU A 93 -22.06 -3.54 1.02
CA LEU A 93 -20.81 -3.90 1.69
C LEU A 93 -19.59 -3.47 0.88
N ILE A 94 -19.61 -3.66 -0.45
CA ILE A 94 -18.56 -3.15 -1.34
C ILE A 94 -18.40 -1.63 -1.20
N ALA A 95 -19.50 -0.89 -1.06
CA ALA A 95 -19.44 0.56 -0.88
C ALA A 95 -18.74 0.99 0.43
N SER A 96 -18.66 0.11 1.43
CA SER A 96 -17.93 0.37 2.68
C SER A 96 -16.44 0.02 2.63
N GLU A 97 -15.96 -0.61 1.54
CA GLU A 97 -14.59 -1.07 1.36
C GLU A 97 -13.86 -0.23 0.30
N PRO A 98 -13.02 0.76 0.69
CA PRO A 98 -12.43 1.73 -0.24
C PRO A 98 -11.63 1.10 -1.39
N ASP A 99 -10.91 0.01 -1.12
CA ASP A 99 -10.07 -0.67 -2.12
C ASP A 99 -10.88 -1.30 -3.26
N ILE A 100 -12.12 -1.68 -2.97
CA ILE A 100 -13.06 -2.26 -3.95
C ILE A 100 -13.89 -1.13 -4.59
N ALA A 101 -14.39 -0.23 -3.75
CA ALA A 101 -15.24 0.90 -4.15
C ALA A 101 -14.56 1.87 -5.12
N ARG A 102 -13.22 1.89 -5.21
CA ARG A 102 -12.48 2.76 -6.12
C ARG A 102 -12.73 2.46 -7.61
N VAL A 103 -12.97 1.19 -7.99
CA VAL A 103 -13.21 0.80 -9.39
C VAL A 103 -14.72 0.73 -9.74
N PRO A 104 -15.11 0.93 -11.01
CA PRO A 104 -16.49 0.75 -11.46
C PRO A 104 -16.99 -0.70 -11.29
N ILE A 105 -18.31 -0.83 -11.12
CA ILE A 105 -18.98 -2.11 -10.98
C ILE A 105 -19.75 -2.44 -12.26
N MET A 106 -19.60 -3.67 -12.74
CA MET A 106 -20.44 -4.30 -13.76
C MET A 106 -21.48 -5.18 -13.05
N ILE A 107 -22.75 -4.85 -13.22
CA ILE A 107 -23.87 -5.58 -12.60
C ILE A 107 -24.36 -6.61 -13.61
N ASP A 108 -24.27 -7.88 -13.22
CA ASP A 108 -24.70 -9.02 -14.03
C ASP A 108 -25.90 -9.76 -13.41
N SER A 109 -26.95 -9.92 -14.21
CA SER A 109 -28.10 -10.76 -13.89
C SER A 109 -28.98 -11.00 -15.13
N SER A 110 -29.64 -12.14 -15.17
CA SER A 110 -30.69 -12.49 -16.11
C SER A 110 -32.04 -11.81 -15.82
N LYS A 111 -32.21 -11.20 -14.63
CA LYS A 111 -33.46 -10.59 -14.16
C LYS A 111 -33.32 -9.08 -14.04
N TRP A 112 -34.18 -8.35 -14.76
CA TRP A 112 -34.15 -6.89 -14.76
C TRP A 112 -34.36 -6.28 -13.36
N GLU A 113 -35.24 -6.86 -12.51
CA GLU A 113 -35.45 -6.33 -11.16
C GLU A 113 -34.22 -6.42 -10.24
N VAL A 114 -33.27 -7.32 -10.54
CA VAL A 114 -32.00 -7.46 -9.81
C VAL A 114 -31.00 -6.41 -10.30
N ILE A 115 -30.88 -6.25 -11.63
CA ILE A 115 -30.05 -5.21 -12.26
C ILE A 115 -30.44 -3.83 -11.73
N GLU A 116 -31.75 -3.51 -11.78
CA GLU A 116 -32.25 -2.22 -11.33
C GLU A 116 -31.98 -1.98 -9.83
N ALA A 117 -32.10 -3.02 -9.00
CA ALA A 117 -31.79 -2.93 -7.58
C ALA A 117 -30.30 -2.67 -7.35
N GLY A 118 -29.42 -3.33 -8.11
CA GLY A 118 -27.98 -3.13 -8.01
C GLY A 118 -27.56 -1.72 -8.46
N LEU A 119 -28.13 -1.20 -9.55
CA LEU A 119 -27.84 0.15 -10.06
C LEU A 119 -28.14 1.24 -9.02
N ARG A 120 -29.13 1.01 -8.16
CA ARG A 120 -29.48 1.94 -7.07
C ARG A 120 -28.50 1.90 -5.89
N CYS A 121 -27.61 0.91 -5.83
CA CYS A 121 -26.66 0.71 -4.73
C CYS A 121 -25.22 1.14 -5.09
N ILE A 122 -24.87 1.22 -6.37
CA ILE A 122 -23.51 1.56 -6.79
C ILE A 122 -23.24 3.07 -6.72
N GLN A 123 -22.01 3.42 -6.37
CA GLN A 123 -21.52 4.80 -6.45
C GLN A 123 -20.94 5.08 -7.83
N GLY A 124 -21.39 6.17 -8.46
CA GLY A 124 -20.87 6.56 -9.78
C GLY A 124 -21.49 5.79 -10.95
N LYS A 125 -20.82 5.82 -12.10
CA LYS A 125 -21.31 5.24 -13.36
C LYS A 125 -20.74 3.83 -13.56
N GLY A 126 -21.60 2.83 -13.43
CA GLY A 126 -21.30 1.41 -13.67
C GLY A 126 -21.72 0.91 -15.05
N ILE A 127 -21.55 -0.40 -15.26
CA ILE A 127 -21.92 -1.12 -16.49
C ILE A 127 -23.03 -2.14 -16.15
N VAL A 128 -23.97 -2.35 -17.07
CA VAL A 128 -24.93 -3.46 -17.00
C VAL A 128 -24.57 -4.56 -17.99
N ASN A 129 -24.45 -5.79 -17.48
CA ASN A 129 -24.21 -6.99 -18.25
C ASN A 129 -25.40 -7.95 -18.10
N SER A 130 -26.23 -8.18 -19.11
CA SER A 130 -26.31 -7.49 -20.40
C SER A 130 -27.79 -7.24 -20.74
N ILE A 131 -28.01 -6.44 -21.78
CA ILE A 131 -29.31 -6.32 -22.45
C ILE A 131 -29.21 -6.96 -23.84
N SER A 132 -30.32 -7.47 -24.36
CA SER A 132 -30.37 -8.09 -25.70
C SER A 132 -31.76 -8.03 -26.32
N MET A 133 -31.87 -8.42 -27.58
CA MET A 133 -33.15 -8.45 -28.31
C MET A 133 -33.85 -9.82 -28.20
N LYS A 134 -33.40 -10.72 -27.31
CA LYS A 134 -33.94 -12.09 -27.19
C LYS A 134 -35.45 -12.13 -26.89
N GLU A 135 -35.94 -11.16 -26.12
CA GLU A 135 -37.36 -11.00 -25.72
C GLU A 135 -38.11 -10.01 -26.64
N GLY A 136 -37.46 -9.58 -27.73
CA GLY A 136 -37.98 -8.61 -28.69
C GLY A 136 -37.46 -7.18 -28.49
N VAL A 137 -37.62 -6.38 -29.54
CA VAL A 137 -37.09 -5.00 -29.61
C VAL A 137 -37.69 -4.05 -28.57
N GLU A 138 -38.97 -4.20 -28.23
CA GLU A 138 -39.63 -3.27 -27.30
C GLU A 138 -39.07 -3.40 -25.88
N GLY A 139 -38.80 -4.62 -25.41
CA GLY A 139 -38.14 -4.86 -24.12
C GLY A 139 -36.72 -4.28 -24.09
N PHE A 140 -35.96 -4.51 -25.17
CA PHE A 140 -34.62 -3.96 -25.34
C PHE A 140 -34.59 -2.42 -25.28
N LYS A 141 -35.51 -1.74 -26.00
CA LYS A 141 -35.66 -0.27 -25.96
C LYS A 141 -36.04 0.24 -24.58
N HIS A 142 -36.94 -0.46 -23.89
CA HIS A 142 -37.36 -0.11 -22.55
C HIS A 142 -36.19 -0.16 -21.57
N GLN A 143 -35.42 -1.25 -21.57
CA GLN A 143 -34.24 -1.42 -20.73
C GLN A 143 -33.17 -0.37 -21.06
N ALA A 144 -32.87 -0.13 -22.33
CA ALA A 144 -31.91 0.90 -22.77
C ALA A 144 -32.31 2.31 -22.31
N THR A 145 -33.61 2.63 -22.37
CA THR A 145 -34.14 3.93 -21.89
C THR A 145 -33.92 4.09 -20.38
N LEU A 146 -34.12 3.01 -19.61
CA LEU A 146 -33.87 3.02 -18.17
C LEU A 146 -32.38 3.13 -17.86
N LEU A 147 -31.50 2.39 -18.54
CA LEU A 147 -30.05 2.49 -18.36
C LEU A 147 -29.55 3.92 -18.62
N ARG A 148 -30.07 4.57 -19.66
CA ARG A 148 -29.77 5.98 -19.95
C ARG A 148 -30.21 6.91 -18.82
N ARG A 149 -31.38 6.64 -18.21
CA ARG A 149 -31.88 7.41 -17.06
C ARG A 149 -31.04 7.20 -15.80
N TYR A 150 -30.55 5.99 -15.57
CA TYR A 150 -29.62 5.69 -14.48
C TYR A 150 -28.18 6.17 -14.77
N GLY A 151 -27.87 6.52 -16.01
CA GLY A 151 -26.55 6.95 -16.44
C GLY A 151 -25.54 5.81 -16.53
N ALA A 152 -25.97 4.57 -16.76
CA ALA A 152 -25.11 3.40 -16.86
C ALA A 152 -24.68 3.10 -18.31
N ALA A 153 -23.51 2.49 -18.49
CA ALA A 153 -23.11 1.87 -19.75
C ALA A 153 -23.75 0.47 -19.90
N ALA A 154 -23.83 -0.05 -21.13
CA ALA A 154 -24.54 -1.30 -21.40
C ALA A 154 -23.69 -2.27 -22.22
N VAL A 155 -23.54 -3.51 -21.72
CA VAL A 155 -23.15 -4.65 -22.55
C VAL A 155 -24.37 -5.12 -23.31
N VAL A 156 -24.23 -5.20 -24.63
CA VAL A 156 -25.25 -5.64 -25.58
C VAL A 156 -24.80 -6.98 -26.14
N MET A 157 -25.45 -8.05 -25.69
CA MET A 157 -25.16 -9.39 -26.15
C MET A 157 -25.74 -9.62 -27.54
N ALA A 158 -24.98 -10.23 -28.44
CA ALA A 158 -25.42 -10.57 -29.80
C ALA A 158 -26.40 -11.74 -29.80
N PHE A 159 -27.60 -11.48 -29.27
CA PHE A 159 -28.70 -12.42 -29.13
C PHE A 159 -30.01 -11.70 -29.50
N ASP A 160 -30.65 -12.14 -30.58
CA ASP A 160 -31.95 -11.64 -31.04
C ASP A 160 -33.05 -12.72 -30.95
N GLU A 161 -34.22 -12.42 -31.50
CA GLU A 161 -35.39 -13.31 -31.46
C GLU A 161 -35.16 -14.65 -32.19
N LYS A 162 -34.09 -14.77 -32.99
CA LYS A 162 -33.73 -15.99 -33.74
C LYS A 162 -32.68 -16.83 -33.05
N GLY A 163 -32.03 -16.35 -31.98
CA GLY A 163 -30.96 -17.07 -31.28
C GLY A 163 -29.69 -16.24 -31.07
N GLN A 164 -28.68 -16.89 -30.50
CA GLN A 164 -27.34 -16.32 -30.35
C GLN A 164 -26.60 -16.29 -31.69
N ALA A 165 -25.80 -15.25 -31.93
CA ALA A 165 -24.95 -15.18 -33.11
C ALA A 165 -23.70 -16.06 -32.97
N ASP A 166 -23.69 -17.17 -33.71
CA ASP A 166 -22.61 -18.16 -33.79
C ASP A 166 -21.63 -17.91 -34.95
N THR A 167 -22.11 -17.45 -36.12
CA THR A 167 -21.24 -17.11 -37.27
C THR A 167 -20.87 -15.63 -37.32
N TYR A 168 -19.79 -15.30 -38.03
CA TYR A 168 -19.38 -13.91 -38.28
C TYR A 168 -20.53 -13.04 -38.84
N GLU A 169 -21.26 -13.53 -39.85
CA GLU A 169 -22.36 -12.78 -40.49
C GLU A 169 -23.48 -12.46 -39.50
N ARG A 170 -23.85 -13.42 -38.65
CA ARG A 170 -24.87 -13.20 -37.62
C ARG A 170 -24.38 -12.24 -36.54
N LYS A 171 -23.10 -12.30 -36.15
CA LYS A 171 -22.51 -11.40 -35.15
C LYS A 171 -22.61 -9.94 -35.63
N ILE A 172 -22.23 -9.65 -36.88
CA ILE A 172 -22.28 -8.29 -37.42
C ILE A 172 -23.73 -7.81 -37.65
N GLU A 173 -24.63 -8.67 -38.14
CA GLU A 173 -26.04 -8.32 -38.38
C GLU A 173 -26.74 -7.89 -37.09
N ILE A 174 -26.57 -8.66 -36.00
CA ILE A 174 -27.20 -8.37 -34.72
C ILE A 174 -26.60 -7.11 -34.09
N CYS A 175 -25.27 -6.97 -34.10
CA CYS A 175 -24.60 -5.79 -33.53
C CYS A 175 -24.99 -4.51 -34.29
N GLU A 176 -25.06 -4.55 -35.62
CA GLU A 176 -25.51 -3.41 -36.42
C GLU A 176 -26.95 -3.03 -36.08
N ARG A 177 -27.87 -4.01 -36.10
CA ARG A 177 -29.28 -3.79 -35.78
C ARG A 177 -29.45 -3.18 -34.39
N ALA A 178 -28.76 -3.72 -33.39
CA ALA A 178 -28.80 -3.21 -32.02
C ALA A 178 -28.24 -1.78 -31.91
N TYR A 179 -27.11 -1.49 -32.59
CA TYR A 179 -26.50 -0.16 -32.60
C TYR A 179 -27.46 0.89 -33.17
N ARG A 180 -28.10 0.59 -34.31
CA ARG A 180 -29.08 1.50 -34.94
C ARG A 180 -30.26 1.78 -34.02
N ILE A 181 -30.81 0.75 -33.38
CA ILE A 181 -31.91 0.93 -32.42
C ILE A 181 -31.46 1.81 -31.24
N LEU A 182 -30.30 1.54 -30.65
CA LEU A 182 -29.81 2.27 -29.48
C LEU A 182 -29.49 3.74 -29.81
N VAL A 183 -28.77 3.98 -30.90
CA VAL A 183 -28.28 5.32 -31.25
C VAL A 183 -29.37 6.13 -31.96
N ASP A 184 -30.01 5.58 -32.97
CA ASP A 184 -30.92 6.32 -33.86
C ASP A 184 -32.34 6.45 -33.26
N GLU A 185 -32.82 5.45 -32.50
CA GLU A 185 -34.19 5.45 -31.96
C GLU A 185 -34.26 5.81 -30.46
N VAL A 186 -33.35 5.30 -29.62
CA VAL A 186 -33.36 5.56 -28.16
C VAL A 186 -32.52 6.80 -27.79
N GLY A 187 -31.55 7.17 -28.64
CA GLY A 187 -30.59 8.23 -28.35
C GLY A 187 -29.62 7.87 -27.22
N PHE A 188 -29.23 6.59 -27.16
CA PHE A 188 -28.22 6.10 -26.23
C PHE A 188 -26.82 6.55 -26.68
N PRO A 189 -25.93 7.03 -25.78
CA PRO A 189 -24.61 7.49 -26.17
C PRO A 189 -23.78 6.34 -26.78
N PRO A 190 -23.25 6.49 -28.01
CA PRO A 190 -22.53 5.40 -28.67
C PRO A 190 -21.26 4.98 -27.92
N GLU A 191 -20.61 5.92 -27.21
CA GLU A 191 -19.43 5.64 -26.39
C GLU A 191 -19.70 4.73 -25.19
N ASP A 192 -20.97 4.61 -24.76
CA ASP A 192 -21.42 3.81 -23.63
C ASP A 192 -21.96 2.42 -24.04
N ILE A 193 -21.90 2.09 -25.33
CA ILE A 193 -22.31 0.80 -25.88
C ILE A 193 -21.09 -0.13 -25.92
N ILE A 194 -21.22 -1.31 -25.30
CA ILE A 194 -20.23 -2.39 -25.32
C ILE A 194 -20.89 -3.59 -25.98
N PHE A 195 -20.41 -4.06 -27.12
CA PHE A 195 -20.91 -5.28 -27.73
C PHE A 195 -20.21 -6.51 -27.16
N ASP A 196 -20.99 -7.53 -26.80
CA ASP A 196 -20.51 -8.90 -26.63
C ASP A 196 -20.99 -9.74 -27.84
N PRO A 197 -20.14 -9.95 -28.86
CA PRO A 197 -20.50 -10.75 -30.02
C PRO A 197 -20.47 -12.27 -29.75
N ASN A 198 -20.49 -12.71 -28.48
CA ASN A 198 -20.44 -14.09 -27.99
C ASN A 198 -19.11 -14.79 -28.25
N ILE A 199 -18.37 -15.08 -27.17
CA ILE A 199 -17.22 -15.99 -27.19
C ILE A 199 -17.72 -17.42 -26.94
N PHE A 200 -17.48 -18.32 -27.89
CA PHE A 200 -17.77 -19.75 -27.77
C PHE A 200 -16.50 -20.59 -27.63
N ALA A 201 -16.66 -21.83 -27.14
CA ALA A 201 -15.54 -22.74 -26.91
C ALA A 201 -14.98 -23.30 -28.22
N ILE A 202 -13.66 -23.37 -28.30
CA ILE A 202 -12.92 -23.96 -29.44
C ILE A 202 -12.32 -25.31 -29.05
N ALA A 203 -11.82 -26.05 -30.04
CA ALA A 203 -11.25 -27.39 -29.88
C ALA A 203 -12.18 -28.36 -29.11
N THR A 204 -13.48 -28.30 -29.40
CA THR A 204 -14.49 -29.21 -28.82
C THR A 204 -14.54 -30.57 -29.53
N GLY A 205 -13.80 -30.74 -30.64
CA GLY A 205 -13.89 -31.90 -31.52
C GLY A 205 -15.04 -31.87 -32.54
N ILE A 206 -15.72 -30.73 -32.68
CA ILE A 206 -16.80 -30.50 -33.65
C ILE A 206 -16.27 -29.50 -34.68
N GLU A 207 -16.31 -29.84 -35.97
CA GLU A 207 -15.67 -29.07 -37.04
C GLU A 207 -16.25 -27.65 -37.14
N GLU A 208 -17.56 -27.52 -36.95
CA GLU A 208 -18.29 -26.26 -36.97
C GLU A 208 -17.84 -25.29 -35.87
N HIS A 209 -17.24 -25.79 -34.78
CA HIS A 209 -16.79 -24.97 -33.65
C HIS A 209 -15.36 -24.44 -33.82
N ASN A 210 -14.60 -24.96 -34.79
CA ASN A 210 -13.19 -24.60 -34.98
C ASN A 210 -13.01 -23.12 -35.33
N ASN A 211 -14.01 -22.51 -35.99
CA ASN A 211 -13.91 -21.13 -36.47
C ASN A 211 -14.42 -20.07 -35.47
N TYR A 212 -14.98 -20.46 -34.32
CA TYR A 212 -15.65 -19.52 -33.42
C TYR A 212 -14.75 -18.39 -32.89
N ALA A 213 -13.47 -18.67 -32.60
CA ALA A 213 -12.53 -17.64 -32.17
C ALA A 213 -12.19 -16.66 -33.32
N VAL A 214 -12.03 -17.16 -34.54
CA VAL A 214 -11.79 -16.34 -35.74
C VAL A 214 -12.99 -15.45 -36.02
N ASP A 215 -14.21 -15.99 -35.97
CA ASP A 215 -15.45 -15.23 -36.20
C ASP A 215 -15.62 -14.10 -35.18
N PHE A 216 -15.23 -14.32 -33.92
CA PHE A 216 -15.23 -13.27 -32.89
C PHE A 216 -14.20 -12.17 -33.20
N ILE A 217 -12.97 -12.54 -33.58
CA ILE A 217 -11.89 -11.60 -33.90
C ILE A 217 -12.27 -10.74 -35.12
N GLU A 218 -12.82 -11.36 -36.17
CA GLU A 218 -13.28 -10.63 -37.36
C GLU A 218 -14.50 -9.75 -37.05
N ALA A 219 -15.47 -10.22 -36.27
CA ALA A 219 -16.61 -9.42 -35.83
C ALA A 219 -16.15 -8.21 -35.02
N THR A 220 -15.15 -8.37 -34.16
CA THR A 220 -14.52 -7.25 -33.42
C THR A 220 -13.99 -6.20 -34.39
N ARG A 221 -13.17 -6.62 -35.37
CA ARG A 221 -12.62 -5.70 -36.38
C ARG A 221 -13.72 -4.98 -37.16
N TRP A 222 -14.80 -5.69 -37.49
CA TRP A 222 -15.95 -5.11 -38.17
C TRP A 222 -16.69 -4.08 -37.31
N ILE A 223 -16.98 -4.40 -36.04
CA ILE A 223 -17.66 -3.51 -35.09
C ILE A 223 -16.86 -2.22 -34.94
N LYS A 224 -15.55 -2.32 -34.67
CA LYS A 224 -14.68 -1.14 -34.49
C LYS A 224 -14.62 -0.26 -35.73
N LYS A 225 -14.74 -0.84 -36.92
CA LYS A 225 -14.72 -0.10 -38.19
C LYS A 225 -16.06 0.55 -38.54
N ASN A 226 -17.18 -0.11 -38.23
CA ASN A 226 -18.49 0.27 -38.77
C ASN A 226 -19.43 0.91 -37.74
N LEU A 227 -19.17 0.74 -36.44
CA LEU A 227 -20.01 1.23 -35.34
C LEU A 227 -19.21 2.24 -34.47
N PRO A 228 -19.11 3.52 -34.89
CA PRO A 228 -18.27 4.51 -34.22
C PRO A 228 -18.60 4.66 -32.74
N GLY A 229 -17.58 4.68 -31.89
CA GLY A 229 -17.76 4.84 -30.45
C GLY A 229 -18.08 3.56 -29.69
N ALA A 230 -18.63 2.53 -30.33
CA ALA A 230 -18.89 1.26 -29.67
C ALA A 230 -17.60 0.58 -29.19
N LYS A 231 -17.70 -0.12 -28.06
CA LYS A 231 -16.64 -0.96 -27.52
C LYS A 231 -16.96 -2.43 -27.73
N VAL A 232 -15.97 -3.31 -27.59
CA VAL A 232 -16.16 -4.76 -27.66
C VAL A 232 -15.64 -5.43 -26.38
N SER A 233 -16.44 -6.35 -25.85
CA SER A 233 -16.14 -7.19 -24.68
C SER A 233 -16.53 -8.65 -24.93
N GLY A 234 -16.16 -9.53 -24.01
CA GLY A 234 -16.63 -10.92 -23.98
C GLY A 234 -16.07 -11.71 -22.80
N GLY A 235 -16.75 -12.80 -22.45
CA GLY A 235 -16.30 -13.78 -21.48
C GLY A 235 -15.16 -14.64 -22.00
N VAL A 236 -13.90 -14.26 -21.73
CA VAL A 236 -12.71 -14.94 -22.27
C VAL A 236 -12.62 -16.37 -21.79
N SER A 237 -13.05 -16.66 -20.56
CA SER A 237 -13.10 -18.00 -20.00
C SER A 237 -13.94 -18.99 -20.80
N ASN A 238 -14.84 -18.53 -21.67
CA ASN A 238 -15.65 -19.39 -22.53
C ASN A 238 -14.83 -20.02 -23.67
N VAL A 239 -13.77 -19.35 -24.15
CA VAL A 239 -12.98 -19.86 -25.28
C VAL A 239 -12.24 -21.16 -24.93
N SER A 240 -11.83 -21.31 -23.67
CA SER A 240 -11.05 -22.46 -23.19
C SER A 240 -11.89 -23.53 -22.48
N PHE A 241 -13.23 -23.48 -22.58
CA PHE A 241 -14.14 -24.33 -21.83
C PHE A 241 -13.87 -25.85 -22.03
N SER A 242 -13.43 -26.24 -23.23
CA SER A 242 -13.07 -27.62 -23.60
C SER A 242 -11.92 -28.19 -22.77
N PHE A 243 -11.09 -27.35 -22.15
CA PHE A 243 -9.91 -27.74 -21.38
C PHE A 243 -10.07 -27.54 -19.86
N ARG A 244 -11.31 -27.52 -19.35
CA ARG A 244 -11.59 -27.42 -17.91
C ARG A 244 -10.79 -28.46 -17.09
N GLY A 245 -10.03 -27.96 -16.11
CA GLY A 245 -9.15 -28.78 -15.27
C GLY A 245 -7.71 -28.92 -15.79
N ASN A 246 -7.36 -28.22 -16.87
CA ASN A 246 -5.99 -28.06 -17.35
C ASN A 246 -5.62 -26.57 -17.42
N ASP A 247 -5.34 -25.98 -16.26
CA ASP A 247 -5.14 -24.53 -16.13
C ASP A 247 -3.96 -24.00 -16.98
N PRO A 248 -2.80 -24.67 -17.11
CA PRO A 248 -1.72 -24.22 -17.99
C PRO A 248 -2.14 -24.04 -19.46
N VAL A 249 -2.92 -24.99 -19.99
CA VAL A 249 -3.41 -24.90 -21.39
C VAL A 249 -4.47 -23.82 -21.53
N ARG A 250 -5.35 -23.65 -20.53
CA ARG A 250 -6.37 -22.60 -20.54
C ARG A 250 -5.75 -21.21 -20.50
N GLU A 251 -4.75 -20.99 -19.66
CA GLU A 251 -4.00 -19.74 -19.58
C GLU A 251 -3.31 -19.41 -20.90
N ALA A 252 -2.69 -20.40 -21.55
CA ALA A 252 -2.11 -20.22 -22.88
C ALA A 252 -3.17 -19.83 -23.92
N ILE A 253 -4.32 -20.50 -23.95
CA ILE A 253 -5.45 -20.17 -24.84
C ILE A 253 -5.96 -18.74 -24.59
N HIS A 254 -6.16 -18.35 -23.34
CA HIS A 254 -6.60 -17.00 -23.00
C HIS A 254 -5.59 -15.95 -23.48
N THR A 255 -4.31 -16.18 -23.24
CA THR A 255 -3.22 -15.27 -23.61
C THR A 255 -3.14 -15.05 -25.12
N VAL A 256 -3.17 -16.13 -25.90
CA VAL A 256 -3.13 -16.06 -27.38
C VAL A 256 -4.41 -15.44 -27.94
N PHE A 257 -5.59 -15.83 -27.42
CA PHE A 257 -6.85 -15.26 -27.86
C PHE A 257 -6.91 -13.75 -27.61
N LEU A 258 -6.56 -13.30 -26.40
CA LEU A 258 -6.51 -11.88 -26.05
C LEU A 258 -5.52 -11.12 -26.92
N PHE A 259 -4.33 -11.67 -27.18
CA PHE A 259 -3.34 -11.04 -28.04
C PHE A 259 -3.92 -10.68 -29.42
N HIS A 260 -4.60 -11.63 -30.07
CA HIS A 260 -5.20 -11.38 -31.39
C HIS A 260 -6.48 -10.54 -31.33
N ALA A 261 -7.34 -10.74 -30.33
CA ALA A 261 -8.57 -9.97 -30.17
C ALA A 261 -8.28 -8.49 -29.86
N ILE A 262 -7.29 -8.19 -29.02
CA ILE A 262 -6.83 -6.83 -28.73
C ILE A 262 -6.27 -6.17 -29.99
N GLN A 263 -5.46 -6.88 -30.78
CA GLN A 263 -4.98 -6.38 -32.08
C GLN A 263 -6.12 -6.09 -33.07
N ALA A 264 -7.21 -6.85 -33.00
CA ALA A 264 -8.42 -6.59 -33.79
C ALA A 264 -9.28 -5.43 -33.25
N GLY A 265 -8.97 -4.92 -32.05
CA GLY A 265 -9.59 -3.75 -31.43
C GLY A 265 -10.55 -4.06 -30.28
N MET A 266 -10.45 -5.22 -29.65
CA MET A 266 -11.19 -5.53 -28.41
C MET A 266 -10.76 -4.60 -27.28
N ASP A 267 -11.72 -3.95 -26.62
CA ASP A 267 -11.43 -2.88 -25.66
C ASP A 267 -11.32 -3.39 -24.21
N MET A 268 -12.10 -4.43 -23.87
CA MET A 268 -12.19 -4.97 -22.53
C MET A 268 -12.55 -6.45 -22.55
N GLY A 269 -12.32 -7.19 -21.47
CA GLY A 269 -12.69 -8.60 -21.40
C GLY A 269 -12.97 -9.07 -19.98
N ILE A 270 -13.94 -9.98 -19.84
CA ILE A 270 -14.26 -10.63 -18.57
C ILE A 270 -13.29 -11.80 -18.42
N VAL A 271 -12.36 -11.64 -17.47
CA VAL A 271 -11.19 -12.49 -17.28
C VAL A 271 -10.96 -12.75 -15.79
N ASN A 272 -10.26 -13.83 -15.48
CA ASN A 272 -9.54 -13.92 -14.21
C ASN A 272 -8.25 -13.08 -14.33
N ALA A 273 -8.26 -11.86 -13.76
CA ALA A 273 -7.19 -10.89 -13.91
C ALA A 273 -5.79 -11.42 -13.52
N GLY A 274 -5.71 -12.39 -12.60
CA GLY A 274 -4.46 -13.03 -12.19
C GLY A 274 -3.92 -14.14 -13.12
N MET A 275 -4.68 -14.56 -14.15
CA MET A 275 -4.37 -15.70 -15.02
C MET A 275 -3.98 -15.30 -16.46
N VAL A 276 -3.79 -14.01 -16.75
CA VAL A 276 -3.35 -13.55 -18.07
C VAL A 276 -1.81 -13.56 -18.13
N GLY A 277 -1.24 -14.52 -18.87
CA GLY A 277 0.20 -14.66 -19.04
C GLY A 277 0.79 -13.66 -20.05
N VAL A 278 2.12 -13.58 -20.10
CA VAL A 278 2.83 -12.83 -21.14
C VAL A 278 2.97 -13.74 -22.37
N TYR A 279 2.52 -13.26 -23.53
CA TYR A 279 2.50 -14.05 -24.78
C TYR A 279 3.88 -14.59 -25.19
N ASP A 280 4.96 -13.85 -24.93
CA ASP A 280 6.33 -14.27 -25.25
C ASP A 280 6.96 -15.24 -24.22
N ASP A 281 6.39 -15.32 -23.01
CA ASP A 281 6.84 -16.25 -21.98
C ASP A 281 6.26 -17.66 -22.18
N LEU A 282 5.29 -17.82 -23.11
CA LEU A 282 4.75 -19.12 -23.48
C LEU A 282 5.82 -19.96 -24.18
N GLU A 283 5.99 -21.21 -23.73
CA GLU A 283 6.85 -22.18 -24.39
C GLU A 283 6.53 -22.24 -25.89
N ALA A 284 7.53 -22.08 -26.74
CA ALA A 284 7.34 -21.91 -28.19
C ALA A 284 6.46 -23.00 -28.81
N GLY A 285 6.61 -24.26 -28.39
CA GLY A 285 5.81 -25.39 -28.86
C GLY A 285 4.35 -25.37 -28.40
N LEU A 286 4.09 -24.92 -27.16
CA LEU A 286 2.72 -24.74 -26.66
C LEU A 286 2.05 -23.54 -27.34
N ARG A 287 2.78 -22.43 -27.50
CA ARG A 287 2.31 -21.20 -28.16
C ARG A 287 1.85 -21.49 -29.59
N GLU A 288 2.68 -22.16 -30.39
CA GLU A 288 2.35 -22.52 -31.78
C GLU A 288 1.06 -23.36 -31.85
N ARG A 289 0.92 -24.38 -31.00
CA ARG A 289 -0.27 -25.25 -31.01
C ARG A 289 -1.54 -24.53 -30.56
N VAL A 290 -1.41 -23.59 -29.63
CA VAL A 290 -2.55 -22.76 -29.20
C VAL A 290 -2.93 -21.76 -30.30
N GLU A 291 -1.96 -21.15 -30.99
CA GLU A 291 -2.24 -20.29 -32.15
C GLU A 291 -2.95 -21.03 -33.28
N ASP A 292 -2.53 -22.27 -33.57
CA ASP A 292 -3.16 -23.10 -34.59
C ASP A 292 -4.65 -23.31 -34.30
N VAL A 293 -5.01 -23.47 -33.02
CA VAL A 293 -6.39 -23.65 -32.55
C VAL A 293 -7.17 -22.34 -32.54
N VAL A 294 -6.60 -21.26 -31.97
CA VAL A 294 -7.28 -19.95 -31.86
C VAL A 294 -7.53 -19.30 -33.22
N LEU A 295 -6.59 -19.44 -34.16
CA LEU A 295 -6.69 -18.84 -35.49
C LEU A 295 -7.18 -19.82 -36.56
N ASN A 296 -7.54 -21.05 -36.17
CA ASN A 296 -7.99 -22.10 -37.08
C ASN A 296 -7.05 -22.28 -38.30
N ARG A 297 -5.73 -22.30 -38.06
CA ARG A 297 -4.71 -22.31 -39.13
C ARG A 297 -4.62 -23.64 -39.88
N ARG A 298 -5.11 -24.72 -39.26
CA ARG A 298 -4.99 -26.09 -39.77
C ARG A 298 -6.13 -27.00 -39.28
N PRO A 299 -6.53 -28.03 -40.06
CA PRO A 299 -7.62 -28.93 -39.70
C PRO A 299 -7.39 -29.79 -38.44
N ASP A 300 -6.14 -30.19 -38.17
CA ASP A 300 -5.75 -31.08 -37.06
C ASP A 300 -5.28 -30.32 -35.80
N ALA A 301 -5.58 -29.00 -35.69
CA ALA A 301 -5.10 -28.15 -34.60
C ALA A 301 -5.55 -28.64 -33.22
N GLY A 302 -6.83 -29.02 -33.08
CA GLY A 302 -7.41 -29.47 -31.82
C GLY A 302 -6.76 -30.75 -31.28
N GLU A 303 -6.52 -31.74 -32.16
CA GLU A 303 -5.87 -33.01 -31.80
C GLU A 303 -4.45 -32.78 -31.28
N ARG A 304 -3.68 -31.94 -31.98
CA ARG A 304 -2.30 -31.58 -31.60
C ARG A 304 -2.23 -30.89 -30.24
N LEU A 305 -3.19 -30.02 -29.90
CA LEU A 305 -3.18 -29.34 -28.61
C LEU A 305 -3.45 -30.33 -27.46
N VAL A 306 -4.32 -31.32 -27.67
CA VAL A 306 -4.61 -32.37 -26.69
C VAL A 306 -3.37 -33.22 -26.37
N GLU A 307 -2.54 -33.55 -27.36
CA GLU A 307 -1.29 -34.31 -27.13
C GLU A 307 -0.33 -33.63 -26.15
N VAL A 308 -0.22 -32.30 -26.18
CA VAL A 308 0.66 -31.53 -25.25
C VAL A 308 -0.02 -31.31 -23.90
N ALA A 309 -1.34 -31.24 -23.88
CA ALA A 309 -2.11 -31.11 -22.65
C ALA A 309 -1.89 -32.30 -21.69
N GLU A 310 -1.56 -33.50 -22.21
CA GLU A 310 -1.27 -34.69 -21.40
C GLU A 310 0.14 -34.70 -20.78
N SER A 311 1.15 -34.13 -21.46
CA SER A 311 2.53 -34.08 -20.97
C SER A 311 2.75 -33.01 -19.89
N ALA A 312 1.96 -31.94 -19.90
CA ALA A 312 2.06 -30.83 -18.95
C ALA A 312 1.58 -31.16 -17.50
N LYS A 313 0.95 -32.32 -17.27
CA LYS A 313 0.36 -32.69 -15.97
C LYS A 313 1.34 -33.25 -14.91
N SER A 314 2.63 -33.49 -15.23
CA SER A 314 3.49 -34.40 -14.45
C SER A 314 4.85 -33.85 -13.96
N GLY A 315 5.06 -32.53 -13.85
CA GLY A 315 6.35 -31.97 -13.41
C GLY A 315 6.59 -31.97 -11.89
N ALA A 316 7.29 -32.99 -11.36
CA ALA A 316 7.88 -32.97 -10.00
C ALA A 316 9.24 -32.23 -9.98
N LYS A 317 9.56 -31.54 -8.88
CA LYS A 317 10.78 -30.74 -8.67
C LYS A 317 12.05 -31.62 -8.56
N ASP A 318 13.00 -31.39 -9.46
CA ASP A 318 14.38 -31.88 -9.43
C ASP A 318 15.34 -30.74 -9.02
N ASP A 319 16.24 -31.00 -8.08
CA ASP A 319 17.23 -30.06 -7.52
C ASP A 319 18.46 -29.87 -8.42
N SER A 320 18.61 -30.67 -9.50
CA SER A 320 19.65 -30.48 -10.53
C SER A 320 19.53 -29.15 -11.30
N LYS A 321 18.35 -28.51 -11.25
CA LYS A 321 18.04 -27.24 -11.92
C LYS A 321 18.69 -25.98 -11.31
N LYS A 322 19.30 -26.07 -10.12
CA LYS A 322 19.81 -24.90 -9.38
C LYS A 322 20.92 -24.10 -10.09
N LEU A 323 21.63 -24.70 -11.06
CA LEU A 323 22.72 -24.06 -11.80
C LEU A 323 22.45 -23.97 -13.31
N GLU A 324 21.28 -24.41 -13.81
CA GLU A 324 20.95 -24.35 -15.25
C GLU A 324 21.04 -22.92 -15.82
N TRP A 325 20.75 -21.90 -15.00
CA TRP A 325 20.81 -20.49 -15.39
C TRP A 325 22.23 -20.01 -15.76
N ARG A 326 23.29 -20.74 -15.37
CA ARG A 326 24.68 -20.43 -15.79
C ARG A 326 25.03 -21.02 -17.17
N GLY A 327 24.14 -21.80 -17.77
CA GLY A 327 24.35 -22.53 -19.00
C GLY A 327 25.11 -23.84 -18.79
N THR A 328 25.11 -24.68 -19.82
CA THR A 328 25.95 -25.89 -19.89
C THR A 328 27.08 -25.66 -20.91
N PRO A 329 28.12 -26.52 -20.94
CA PRO A 329 29.13 -26.45 -22.01
C PRO A 329 28.54 -26.50 -23.43
N GLU A 330 27.38 -27.13 -23.58
CA GLU A 330 26.63 -27.24 -24.83
C GLU A 330 25.73 -26.02 -25.13
N GLN A 331 25.33 -25.26 -24.11
CA GLN A 331 24.56 -24.00 -24.21
C GLN A 331 25.11 -22.95 -23.23
N PRO A 332 26.23 -22.28 -23.56
CA PRO A 332 26.84 -21.31 -22.66
C PRO A 332 26.00 -20.02 -22.56
N VAL A 333 25.77 -19.55 -21.34
CA VAL A 333 25.10 -18.27 -21.06
C VAL A 333 26.15 -17.17 -20.91
N SER A 334 25.91 -16.01 -21.52
CA SER A 334 26.86 -14.89 -21.47
C SER A 334 27.02 -14.32 -20.05
N VAL A 335 28.20 -13.79 -19.72
CA VAL A 335 28.46 -13.18 -18.40
C VAL A 335 27.46 -12.07 -18.06
N GLY A 336 27.04 -11.27 -19.04
CA GLY A 336 26.02 -10.23 -18.84
C GLY A 336 24.66 -10.81 -18.42
N GLN A 337 24.23 -11.91 -19.05
CA GLN A 337 23.00 -12.62 -18.66
C GLN A 337 23.14 -13.28 -17.28
N ARG A 338 24.31 -13.82 -16.94
CA ARG A 338 24.57 -14.37 -15.59
C ARG A 338 24.51 -13.28 -14.52
N LEU A 339 25.12 -12.12 -14.76
CA LEU A 339 25.06 -10.96 -13.86
C LEU A 339 23.63 -10.43 -13.70
N SER A 340 22.89 -10.30 -14.80
CA SER A 340 21.48 -9.89 -14.77
C SER A 340 20.62 -10.87 -13.96
N HIS A 341 20.77 -12.18 -14.18
CA HIS A 341 20.06 -13.21 -13.41
C HIS A 341 20.45 -13.17 -11.92
N ALA A 342 21.74 -13.03 -11.60
CA ALA A 342 22.21 -12.92 -10.22
C ALA A 342 21.62 -11.70 -9.49
N LEU A 343 21.52 -10.56 -10.18
CA LEU A 343 20.88 -9.34 -9.66
C LEU A 343 19.38 -9.54 -9.44
N VAL A 344 18.64 -10.04 -10.43
CA VAL A 344 17.18 -10.25 -10.33
C VAL A 344 16.83 -11.25 -9.22
N HIS A 345 17.62 -12.31 -9.03
CA HIS A 345 17.33 -13.33 -8.02
C HIS A 345 18.04 -13.13 -6.67
N GLY A 346 18.88 -12.09 -6.55
CA GLY A 346 19.61 -11.76 -5.32
C GLY A 346 20.68 -12.80 -4.92
N ILE A 347 21.36 -13.39 -5.91
CA ILE A 347 22.37 -14.45 -5.74
C ILE A 347 23.77 -13.84 -5.58
N THR A 348 24.45 -14.15 -4.48
CA THR A 348 25.79 -13.61 -4.17
C THR A 348 26.95 -14.57 -4.48
N ASP A 349 26.68 -15.86 -4.67
CA ASP A 349 27.72 -16.89 -4.63
C ASP A 349 28.82 -16.76 -5.71
N PHE A 350 28.51 -16.17 -6.86
CA PHE A 350 29.43 -16.01 -8.01
C PHE A 350 29.63 -14.57 -8.45
N ILE A 351 29.10 -13.59 -7.70
CA ILE A 351 29.00 -12.21 -8.18
C ILE A 351 30.37 -11.58 -8.45
N VAL A 352 31.36 -11.87 -7.60
CA VAL A 352 32.73 -11.36 -7.73
C VAL A 352 33.39 -11.92 -8.99
N GLU A 353 33.27 -13.22 -9.23
CA GLU A 353 33.87 -13.92 -10.37
C GLU A 353 33.25 -13.47 -11.70
N ASP A 354 31.92 -13.40 -11.78
CA ASP A 354 31.22 -12.93 -12.97
C ASP A 354 31.49 -11.43 -13.24
N THR A 355 31.64 -10.62 -12.19
CA THR A 355 31.97 -9.19 -12.34
C THR A 355 33.39 -9.00 -12.88
N GLU A 356 34.35 -9.80 -12.41
CA GLU A 356 35.72 -9.80 -12.92
C GLU A 356 35.77 -10.24 -14.40
N GLU A 357 35.07 -11.32 -14.76
CA GLU A 357 34.98 -11.77 -16.16
C GLU A 357 34.39 -10.70 -17.08
N ALA A 358 33.30 -10.03 -16.65
CA ALA A 358 32.70 -8.93 -17.39
C ALA A 358 33.65 -7.73 -17.52
N TYR A 359 34.40 -7.41 -16.46
CA TYR A 359 35.41 -6.36 -16.48
C TYR A 359 36.52 -6.65 -17.49
N GLN A 360 37.12 -7.84 -17.48
CA GLN A 360 38.16 -8.22 -18.42
C GLN A 360 37.67 -8.17 -19.88
N ALA A 361 36.43 -8.61 -20.13
CA ALA A 361 35.83 -8.57 -21.46
C ALA A 361 35.60 -7.12 -21.97
N ILE A 362 35.29 -6.19 -21.08
CA ILE A 362 35.12 -4.76 -21.40
C ILE A 362 36.47 -4.09 -21.64
N VAL A 363 37.47 -4.36 -20.81
CA VAL A 363 38.84 -3.83 -20.98
C VAL A 363 39.45 -4.30 -22.30
N ALA A 364 39.24 -5.57 -22.68
CA ALA A 364 39.70 -6.11 -23.96
C ALA A 364 39.13 -5.36 -25.19
N LYS A 365 37.99 -4.67 -25.03
CA LYS A 365 37.35 -3.85 -26.07
C LYS A 365 37.71 -2.36 -25.97
N GLY A 366 38.66 -2.00 -25.09
CA GLY A 366 39.04 -0.62 -24.80
C GLY A 366 38.03 0.13 -23.92
N GLY A 367 37.16 -0.60 -23.22
CA GLY A 367 36.20 -0.03 -22.28
C GLY A 367 36.77 0.19 -20.89
N ARG A 368 35.95 0.82 -20.03
CA ARG A 368 36.31 1.27 -18.68
C ARG A 368 35.68 0.38 -17.61
N PRO A 369 36.23 0.29 -16.37
CA PRO A 369 35.57 -0.36 -15.25
C PRO A 369 34.12 0.11 -15.05
N LEU A 370 33.87 1.41 -15.24
CA LEU A 370 32.54 2.01 -15.13
C LEU A 370 31.53 1.40 -16.11
N HIS A 371 31.95 0.93 -17.29
CA HIS A 371 31.05 0.31 -18.27
C HIS A 371 30.52 -1.05 -17.80
N VAL A 372 31.14 -1.73 -16.83
CA VAL A 372 30.57 -2.93 -16.19
C VAL A 372 29.33 -2.54 -15.37
N ILE A 373 29.43 -1.41 -14.68
CA ILE A 373 28.32 -0.83 -13.91
C ILE A 373 27.24 -0.38 -14.88
N GLU A 374 27.56 0.53 -15.81
CA GLU A 374 26.60 1.13 -16.74
C GLU A 374 26.01 0.17 -17.78
N GLY A 375 26.65 -0.97 -18.01
CA GLY A 375 26.18 -2.03 -18.91
C GLY A 375 25.52 -3.18 -18.14
N PRO A 376 26.18 -4.36 -18.00
CA PRO A 376 25.52 -5.58 -17.56
C PRO A 376 24.91 -5.51 -16.16
N LEU A 377 25.51 -4.75 -15.23
CA LEU A 377 24.92 -4.57 -13.90
C LEU A 377 23.69 -3.67 -13.94
N MET A 378 23.75 -2.55 -14.65
CA MET A 378 22.59 -1.66 -14.83
C MET A 378 21.48 -2.32 -15.65
N ASP A 379 21.79 -3.16 -16.64
CA ASP A 379 20.79 -3.92 -17.38
C ASP A 379 20.01 -4.84 -16.43
N GLY A 380 20.70 -5.54 -15.52
CA GLY A 380 20.07 -6.31 -14.46
C GLY A 380 19.22 -5.45 -13.51
N MET A 381 19.73 -4.28 -13.12
CA MET A 381 18.99 -3.37 -12.23
C MET A 381 17.80 -2.68 -12.90
N ASN A 382 17.84 -2.43 -14.21
CA ASN A 382 16.70 -1.94 -14.97
C ASN A 382 15.58 -2.99 -14.98
N VAL A 383 15.93 -4.27 -15.17
CA VAL A 383 14.94 -5.37 -15.07
C VAL A 383 14.35 -5.43 -13.65
N VAL A 384 15.16 -5.29 -12.60
CA VAL A 384 14.66 -5.19 -11.21
C VAL A 384 13.71 -4.00 -11.03
N GLY A 385 14.06 -2.83 -11.58
CA GLY A 385 13.24 -1.62 -11.55
C GLY A 385 11.91 -1.78 -12.29
N ASP A 386 11.94 -2.38 -13.49
CA ASP A 386 10.76 -2.64 -14.32
C ASP A 386 9.83 -3.65 -13.63
N LEU A 387 10.39 -4.74 -13.08
CA LEU A 387 9.62 -5.75 -12.35
C LEU A 387 9.02 -5.16 -11.07
N PHE A 388 9.76 -4.32 -10.35
CA PHE A 388 9.26 -3.65 -9.15
C PHE A 388 8.16 -2.63 -9.49
N GLY A 389 8.35 -1.81 -10.53
CA GLY A 389 7.35 -0.86 -11.02
C GLY A 389 6.09 -1.53 -11.56
N ALA A 390 6.21 -2.73 -12.12
CA ALA A 390 5.09 -3.56 -12.59
C ALA A 390 4.43 -4.39 -11.48
N GLY A 391 4.89 -4.29 -10.22
CA GLY A 391 4.37 -5.07 -9.09
C GLY A 391 4.70 -6.57 -9.14
N LYS A 392 5.65 -6.98 -9.99
CA LYS A 392 6.13 -8.37 -10.15
C LYS A 392 7.31 -8.70 -9.24
N MET A 393 7.94 -7.68 -8.66
CA MET A 393 9.01 -7.80 -7.67
C MET A 393 8.65 -6.94 -6.47
N PHE A 394 9.05 -7.35 -5.27
CA PHE A 394 8.72 -6.66 -4.02
C PHE A 394 9.98 -6.19 -3.30
N LEU A 395 9.79 -5.27 -2.35
CA LEU A 395 10.90 -4.63 -1.66
C LEU A 395 11.92 -5.61 -1.04
N PRO A 396 11.54 -6.75 -0.41
CA PRO A 396 12.52 -7.72 0.09
C PRO A 396 13.47 -8.24 -1.00
N GLN A 397 12.98 -8.43 -2.22
CA GLN A 397 13.77 -8.88 -3.34
C GLN A 397 14.65 -7.75 -3.87
N VAL A 398 14.12 -6.53 -3.99
CA VAL A 398 14.88 -5.34 -4.41
C VAL A 398 16.08 -5.09 -3.50
N VAL A 399 15.88 -5.21 -2.17
CA VAL A 399 16.98 -5.05 -1.20
C VAL A 399 18.02 -6.17 -1.35
N LYS A 400 17.61 -7.41 -1.68
CA LYS A 400 18.55 -8.50 -1.99
C LYS A 400 19.32 -8.25 -3.30
N SER A 401 18.67 -7.72 -4.33
CA SER A 401 19.33 -7.30 -5.58
C SER A 401 20.35 -6.19 -5.34
N ALA A 402 20.00 -5.22 -4.48
CA ALA A 402 20.90 -4.14 -4.07
C ALA A 402 22.19 -4.66 -3.43
N ARG A 403 22.08 -5.70 -2.59
CA ARG A 403 23.24 -6.36 -1.97
C ARG A 403 24.18 -6.96 -3.02
N VAL A 404 23.63 -7.67 -4.00
CA VAL A 404 24.41 -8.24 -5.12
C VAL A 404 25.09 -7.11 -5.91
N MET A 405 24.37 -6.03 -6.21
CA MET A 405 24.91 -4.85 -6.87
C MET A 405 26.06 -4.21 -6.08
N LYS A 406 25.90 -3.99 -4.77
CA LYS A 406 26.95 -3.44 -3.90
C LYS A 406 28.20 -4.30 -3.87
N GLN A 407 28.05 -5.63 -3.79
CA GLN A 407 29.20 -6.54 -3.81
C GLN A 407 29.94 -6.51 -5.16
N ALA A 408 29.21 -6.45 -6.28
CA ALA A 408 29.80 -6.28 -7.60
C ALA A 408 30.55 -4.96 -7.73
N VAL A 409 29.94 -3.85 -7.33
CA VAL A 409 30.57 -2.52 -7.36
C VAL A 409 31.77 -2.45 -6.43
N ALA A 410 31.69 -3.03 -5.22
CA ALA A 410 32.80 -3.07 -4.28
C ALA A 410 34.05 -3.76 -4.86
N HIS A 411 33.85 -4.81 -5.67
CA HIS A 411 34.93 -5.45 -6.41
C HIS A 411 35.55 -4.52 -7.48
N LEU A 412 34.76 -3.63 -8.10
CA LEU A 412 35.22 -2.71 -9.13
C LEU A 412 35.87 -1.43 -8.58
N ILE A 413 35.62 -1.05 -7.34
CA ILE A 413 36.14 0.20 -6.72
C ILE A 413 37.65 0.37 -6.93
N PRO A 414 38.53 -0.62 -6.65
CA PRO A 414 39.98 -0.46 -6.83
C PRO A 414 40.36 -0.11 -8.28
N TYR A 415 39.66 -0.68 -9.27
CA TYR A 415 39.90 -0.39 -10.68
C TYR A 415 39.39 1.01 -11.08
N ILE A 416 38.22 1.41 -10.54
CA ILE A 416 37.64 2.74 -10.77
C ILE A 416 38.52 3.85 -10.17
N GLU A 417 39.06 3.64 -8.96
CA GLU A 417 39.95 4.60 -8.30
C GLU A 417 41.27 4.77 -9.05
N GLU A 418 41.84 3.66 -9.55
CA GLU A 418 43.05 3.71 -10.37
C GLU A 418 42.81 4.44 -11.70
N GLU A 419 41.68 4.17 -12.35
CA GLU A 419 41.30 4.86 -13.58
C GLU A 419 40.99 6.34 -13.35
N LYS A 420 40.23 6.70 -12.30
CA LYS A 420 40.00 8.09 -11.92
C LYS A 420 41.31 8.84 -11.69
N ARG A 421 42.29 8.21 -11.03
CA ARG A 421 43.63 8.80 -10.86
C ARG A 421 44.34 9.04 -12.20
N GLN A 422 44.18 8.14 -13.16
CA GLN A 422 44.73 8.28 -14.51
C GLN A 422 43.99 9.33 -15.35
N ASP A 423 42.67 9.43 -15.20
CA ASP A 423 41.83 10.39 -15.91
C ASP A 423 41.91 11.80 -15.34
N GLU A 424 42.05 11.96 -14.02
CA GLU A 424 42.39 13.22 -13.38
C GLU A 424 43.78 13.70 -13.82
N ALA A 425 44.75 12.77 -13.95
CA ALA A 425 46.06 13.07 -14.55
C ALA A 425 45.97 13.41 -16.05
N ALA A 426 44.91 12.99 -16.74
CA ALA A 426 44.65 13.26 -18.15
C ALA A 426 43.63 14.40 -18.40
N GLY A 427 43.06 15.01 -17.35
CA GLY A 427 42.11 16.13 -17.43
C GLY A 427 40.71 15.80 -17.95
N ARG A 428 40.19 14.58 -17.75
CA ARG A 428 38.83 14.16 -18.19
C ARG A 428 37.79 14.26 -17.07
N ASP A 429 36.56 14.69 -17.38
CA ASP A 429 35.44 14.87 -16.43
C ASP A 429 34.64 13.55 -16.26
N VAL A 430 34.36 13.14 -15.02
CA VAL A 430 33.69 11.86 -14.68
C VAL A 430 32.42 12.19 -13.85
N ARG A 431 31.21 12.00 -14.41
CA ARG A 431 29.93 12.36 -13.75
C ARG A 431 28.98 11.18 -13.56
N SER A 432 28.35 11.10 -12.39
CA SER A 432 27.24 10.20 -12.03
C SER A 432 25.87 10.71 -12.52
N LYS A 433 24.81 9.88 -12.45
CA LYS A 433 23.42 10.29 -12.79
C LYS A 433 22.83 11.37 -11.86
N GLY A 434 23.40 11.55 -10.68
CA GLY A 434 23.05 12.60 -9.72
C GLY A 434 23.42 12.19 -8.29
N LYS A 435 23.67 13.18 -7.42
CA LYS A 435 24.04 12.97 -6.01
C LYS A 435 22.95 13.47 -5.06
N ILE A 436 22.60 12.65 -4.08
CA ILE A 436 21.50 12.89 -3.14
C ILE A 436 22.03 12.85 -1.70
N ILE A 437 21.81 13.91 -0.93
CA ILE A 437 21.96 13.85 0.54
C ILE A 437 20.64 13.36 1.13
N ILE A 438 20.69 12.37 2.03
CA ILE A 438 19.51 11.94 2.79
C ILE A 438 19.79 11.94 4.30
N ALA A 439 18.88 12.51 5.08
CA ALA A 439 19.02 12.63 6.54
C ALA A 439 17.69 12.45 7.26
N THR A 440 17.71 11.80 8.43
CA THR A 440 16.61 11.93 9.40
C THR A 440 16.83 13.23 10.17
N VAL A 441 15.78 14.07 10.21
CA VAL A 441 15.89 15.43 10.74
C VAL A 441 16.25 15.47 12.23
N LYS A 442 16.69 16.64 12.68
CA LYS A 442 17.10 16.91 14.05
C LYS A 442 16.05 16.41 15.07
N GLY A 443 16.54 15.72 16.10
CA GLY A 443 15.72 15.20 17.19
C GLY A 443 14.88 13.95 16.87
N ASP A 444 14.88 13.47 15.62
CA ASP A 444 14.27 12.19 15.25
C ASP A 444 15.34 11.11 15.04
N VAL A 445 15.00 9.87 15.40
CA VAL A 445 15.92 8.74 15.56
C VAL A 445 15.59 7.55 14.67
N HIS A 446 14.43 7.59 14.00
CA HIS A 446 13.96 6.46 13.20
C HIS A 446 14.46 6.59 11.76
N ASP A 447 14.99 5.49 11.23
CA ASP A 447 15.66 5.50 9.94
C ASP A 447 15.40 4.27 9.06
N ILE A 448 14.51 3.36 9.45
CA ILE A 448 14.19 2.17 8.66
C ILE A 448 13.74 2.58 7.25
N GLY A 449 12.72 3.44 7.14
CA GLY A 449 12.23 3.94 5.84
C GLY A 449 13.30 4.70 5.05
N LYS A 450 14.12 5.54 5.72
CA LYS A 450 15.25 6.25 5.10
C LYS A 450 16.27 5.29 4.48
N ASN A 451 16.62 4.24 5.21
CA ASN A 451 17.61 3.26 4.75
C ASN A 451 17.07 2.45 3.57
N ILE A 452 15.77 2.13 3.58
CA ILE A 452 15.10 1.53 2.42
C ILE A 452 15.20 2.46 1.20
N VAL A 453 14.83 3.74 1.32
CA VAL A 453 14.93 4.74 0.24
C VAL A 453 16.38 4.86 -0.26
N THR A 454 17.35 4.89 0.65
CA THR A 454 18.78 4.94 0.30
C THR A 454 19.17 3.77 -0.60
N VAL A 455 18.79 2.55 -0.21
CA VAL A 455 19.08 1.33 -0.97
C VAL A 455 18.40 1.37 -2.34
N VAL A 456 17.12 1.75 -2.40
CA VAL A 456 16.36 1.82 -3.66
C VAL A 456 16.91 2.89 -4.62
N LEU A 457 17.38 4.04 -4.11
CA LEU A 457 18.04 5.05 -4.94
C LEU A 457 19.43 4.58 -5.43
N GLN A 458 20.21 3.93 -4.58
CA GLN A 458 21.49 3.34 -4.96
C GLN A 458 21.33 2.26 -6.03
N CYS A 459 20.26 1.46 -5.96
CA CYS A 459 19.86 0.50 -7.01
C CYS A 459 19.68 1.15 -8.38
N ASN A 460 19.41 2.46 -8.44
CA ASN A 460 19.13 3.21 -9.65
C ASN A 460 20.27 4.15 -10.06
N ASN A 461 21.49 3.86 -9.59
CA ASN A 461 22.74 4.56 -9.91
C ASN A 461 22.79 6.03 -9.43
N PHE A 462 22.04 6.37 -8.38
CA PHE A 462 22.24 7.62 -7.65
C PHE A 462 23.37 7.44 -6.62
N GLU A 463 24.24 8.45 -6.52
CA GLU A 463 25.17 8.53 -5.39
C GLU A 463 24.41 9.07 -4.18
N VAL A 464 24.24 8.26 -3.14
CA VAL A 464 23.46 8.65 -1.95
C VAL A 464 24.37 8.74 -0.74
N VAL A 465 24.44 9.94 -0.14
CA VAL A 465 25.15 10.19 1.11
C VAL A 465 24.11 10.21 2.25
N ASN A 466 24.07 9.11 3.00
CA ASN A 466 23.19 8.94 4.14
C ASN A 466 23.86 9.50 5.41
N MET A 467 23.33 10.61 5.94
CA MET A 467 23.89 11.31 7.09
C MET A 467 23.48 10.70 8.44
N GLY A 468 22.63 9.67 8.45
CA GLY A 468 22.14 9.05 9.67
C GLY A 468 20.94 9.81 10.28
N VAL A 469 20.91 9.87 11.61
CA VAL A 469 19.78 10.36 12.40
C VAL A 469 20.14 11.55 13.28
N MET A 470 19.11 12.29 13.72
CA MET A 470 19.25 13.50 14.52
C MET A 470 20.17 14.56 13.88
N VAL A 471 20.15 14.67 12.55
CA VAL A 471 21.11 15.53 11.84
C VAL A 471 20.65 16.99 11.88
N PRO A 472 21.44 17.93 12.42
CA PRO A 472 21.10 19.35 12.42
C PRO A 472 21.02 19.95 11.01
N CYS A 473 20.09 20.88 10.79
CA CYS A 473 19.92 21.56 9.49
C CYS A 473 21.23 22.13 8.92
N HIS A 474 22.03 22.81 9.74
CA HIS A 474 23.28 23.41 9.27
C HIS A 474 24.30 22.37 8.78
N GLU A 475 24.33 21.17 9.35
CA GLU A 475 25.19 20.08 8.88
C GLU A 475 24.67 19.50 7.56
N ILE A 476 23.34 19.34 7.42
CA ILE A 476 22.72 18.87 6.17
C ILE A 476 23.10 19.80 5.02
N LEU A 477 22.91 21.11 5.21
CA LEU A 477 23.20 22.11 4.19
C LEU A 477 24.72 22.21 3.92
N ALA A 478 25.56 22.16 4.96
CA ALA A 478 27.00 22.18 4.78
C ALA A 478 27.49 20.96 3.98
N ARG A 479 27.00 19.76 4.32
CA ARG A 479 27.34 18.52 3.63
C ARG A 479 26.87 18.54 2.18
N ALA A 480 25.63 18.98 1.91
CA ALA A 480 25.11 19.10 0.56
C ALA A 480 25.98 20.00 -0.35
N LYS A 481 26.53 21.09 0.19
CA LYS A 481 27.48 21.96 -0.54
C LYS A 481 28.82 21.28 -0.80
N VAL A 482 29.38 20.61 0.22
CA VAL A 482 30.68 19.93 0.13
C VAL A 482 30.64 18.80 -0.89
N GLU A 483 29.57 18.02 -0.88
CA GLU A 483 29.41 16.86 -1.76
C GLU A 483 28.94 17.27 -3.17
N GLY A 484 28.48 18.50 -3.36
CA GLY A 484 27.89 18.97 -4.62
C GLY A 484 26.57 18.29 -4.94
N ALA A 485 25.68 18.16 -3.95
CA ALA A 485 24.44 17.42 -4.08
C ALA A 485 23.44 18.10 -5.03
N ASP A 486 22.77 17.27 -5.84
CA ASP A 486 21.73 17.68 -6.75
C ASP A 486 20.35 17.67 -6.09
N ILE A 487 20.14 16.83 -5.06
CA ILE A 487 18.88 16.71 -4.29
C ILE A 487 19.18 16.58 -2.79
N VAL A 488 18.32 17.15 -1.95
CA VAL A 488 18.31 16.93 -0.49
C VAL A 488 17.03 16.20 -0.10
N GLY A 489 17.12 15.10 0.65
CA GLY A 489 16.00 14.32 1.15
C GLY A 489 15.93 14.30 2.68
N LEU A 490 14.74 14.56 3.23
CA LEU A 490 14.47 14.58 4.67
C LEU A 490 13.51 13.48 5.08
N SER A 491 13.80 12.82 6.20
CA SER A 491 12.95 11.79 6.82
C SER A 491 12.51 12.18 8.23
N GLY A 492 11.27 11.86 8.60
CA GLY A 492 10.72 12.05 9.95
C GLY A 492 9.57 11.08 10.27
N LEU A 493 9.54 10.57 11.51
CA LEU A 493 8.53 9.67 12.04
C LEU A 493 7.57 10.36 13.01
N ILE A 494 8.06 11.28 13.85
CA ILE A 494 7.23 11.95 14.86
C ILE A 494 6.76 13.32 14.40
N THR A 495 5.74 13.87 15.04
CA THR A 495 5.12 15.11 14.56
C THR A 495 6.00 16.36 14.70
N PRO A 496 6.85 16.49 15.75
CA PRO A 496 7.84 17.57 15.80
C PRO A 496 8.80 17.61 14.59
N SER A 497 9.03 16.47 13.93
CA SER A 497 9.90 16.39 12.75
C SER A 497 9.36 17.20 11.55
N LEU A 498 8.06 17.46 11.49
CA LEU A 498 7.44 18.26 10.43
C LEU A 498 7.86 19.74 10.50
N GLU A 499 8.05 20.27 11.70
CA GLU A 499 8.53 21.65 11.89
C GLU A 499 10.00 21.78 11.51
N GLU A 500 10.82 20.78 11.86
CA GLU A 500 12.22 20.73 11.44
C GLU A 500 12.36 20.70 9.91
N MET A 501 11.49 19.97 9.21
CA MET A 501 11.46 19.98 7.74
C MET A 501 11.09 21.36 7.16
N GLN A 502 10.12 22.04 7.78
CA GLN A 502 9.76 23.41 7.42
C GLN A 502 10.92 24.39 7.69
N TYR A 503 11.62 24.22 8.81
CA TYR A 503 12.80 25.00 9.15
C TYR A 503 13.91 24.80 8.12
N VAL A 504 14.21 23.56 7.72
CA VAL A 504 15.21 23.27 6.68
C VAL A 504 14.84 23.94 5.35
N ALA A 505 13.57 23.88 4.93
CA ALA A 505 13.11 24.56 3.71
C ALA A 505 13.33 26.09 3.80
N GLY A 506 13.03 26.70 4.95
CA GLY A 506 13.28 28.12 5.19
C GLY A 506 14.78 28.49 5.18
N GLU A 507 15.64 27.64 5.73
CA GLU A 507 17.10 27.84 5.70
C GLU A 507 17.67 27.66 4.28
N MET A 508 17.18 26.69 3.51
CA MET A 508 17.54 26.53 2.09
C MET A 508 17.16 27.78 1.27
N GLN A 509 16.04 28.44 1.59
CA GLN A 509 15.66 29.70 0.93
C GLN A 509 16.60 30.86 1.28
N LYS A 510 17.08 30.94 2.53
CA LYS A 510 18.01 31.99 2.95
C LYS A 510 19.39 31.84 2.33
N ASP A 511 19.78 30.61 2.00
CA ASP A 511 21.08 30.28 1.48
C ASP A 511 21.14 30.41 -0.06
N GLU A 512 21.99 31.30 -0.56
CA GLU A 512 22.09 31.59 -2.00
C GLU A 512 22.44 30.37 -2.85
N HIS A 513 23.21 29.42 -2.31
CA HIS A 513 23.62 28.23 -3.06
C HIS A 513 22.40 27.39 -3.48
N PHE A 514 21.51 27.13 -2.52
CA PHE A 514 20.32 26.32 -2.77
C PHE A 514 19.27 27.09 -3.55
N ARG A 515 19.01 28.36 -3.16
CA ARG A 515 18.04 29.22 -3.81
C ARG A 515 18.32 29.43 -5.30
N ILE A 516 19.56 29.81 -5.67
CA ILE A 516 19.92 30.09 -7.07
C ILE A 516 19.90 28.81 -7.91
N ARG A 517 20.38 27.70 -7.36
CA ARG A 517 20.42 26.40 -8.06
C ARG A 517 19.08 25.68 -8.06
N LYS A 518 18.13 26.14 -7.24
CA LYS A 518 16.82 25.50 -7.00
C LYS A 518 16.94 24.01 -6.73
N ILE A 519 17.91 23.63 -5.89
CA ILE A 519 18.14 22.23 -5.50
C ILE A 519 16.85 21.65 -4.93
N PRO A 520 16.28 20.57 -5.48
CA PRO A 520 15.05 19.97 -4.99
C PRO A 520 15.16 19.44 -3.55
N LEU A 521 14.07 19.58 -2.81
CA LEU A 521 13.88 19.08 -1.45
C LEU A 521 12.83 17.96 -1.43
N LEU A 522 13.24 16.72 -1.17
CA LEU A 522 12.34 15.58 -1.00
C LEU A 522 11.93 15.44 0.47
N ILE A 523 10.62 15.27 0.71
CA ILE A 523 10.02 15.13 2.03
C ILE A 523 9.36 13.75 2.14
N GLY A 524 9.74 12.96 3.14
CA GLY A 524 9.15 11.64 3.40
C GLY A 524 9.19 11.21 4.87
N GLY A 525 8.55 10.09 5.18
CA GLY A 525 8.42 9.52 6.53
C GLY A 525 6.98 9.55 7.08
N ALA A 526 6.70 8.81 8.15
CA ALA A 526 5.34 8.42 8.53
C ALA A 526 4.40 9.60 8.88
N THR A 527 4.93 10.71 9.37
CA THR A 527 4.13 11.91 9.69
C THR A 527 3.95 12.85 8.50
N THR A 528 4.69 12.64 7.42
CA THR A 528 4.63 13.50 6.23
C THR A 528 3.42 13.16 5.37
N SER A 529 2.90 14.15 4.63
CA SER A 529 1.80 13.95 3.70
C SER A 529 1.82 15.00 2.60
N ARG A 530 1.22 14.67 1.45
CA ARG A 530 1.05 15.62 0.33
C ARG A 530 0.40 16.93 0.77
N VAL A 531 -0.63 16.87 1.61
CA VAL A 531 -1.34 18.06 2.10
C VAL A 531 -0.43 18.90 2.99
N HIS A 532 0.25 18.29 3.97
CA HIS A 532 1.15 19.02 4.85
C HIS A 532 2.30 19.67 4.08
N THR A 533 2.95 18.94 3.18
CA THR A 533 4.05 19.47 2.37
C THR A 533 3.59 20.65 1.51
N ALA A 534 2.47 20.54 0.81
CA ALA A 534 1.95 21.61 -0.05
C ALA A 534 1.55 22.88 0.71
N VAL A 535 1.03 22.74 1.94
CA VAL A 535 0.46 23.85 2.73
C VAL A 535 1.47 24.47 3.68
N LYS A 536 2.38 23.68 4.27
CA LYS A 536 3.23 24.11 5.39
C LYS A 536 4.73 24.09 5.11
N ILE A 537 5.22 23.33 4.13
CA ILE A 537 6.66 23.22 3.85
C ILE A 537 7.00 23.96 2.54
N ALA A 538 6.36 23.58 1.44
CA ALA A 538 6.62 24.13 0.10
C ALA A 538 6.58 25.67 0.03
N PRO A 539 5.70 26.40 0.75
CA PRO A 539 5.70 27.87 0.71
C PRO A 539 6.96 28.53 1.27
N HIS A 540 7.82 27.80 1.98
CA HIS A 540 9.04 28.35 2.60
C HIS A 540 10.28 28.29 1.71
N TYR A 541 10.20 27.67 0.52
CA TYR A 541 11.32 27.51 -0.40
C TYR A 541 10.87 27.67 -1.86
N GLU A 542 11.60 28.46 -2.65
CA GLU A 542 11.25 28.73 -4.06
C GLU A 542 11.72 27.63 -5.03
N GLY A 543 12.59 26.73 -4.58
CA GLY A 543 12.95 25.53 -5.32
C GLY A 543 11.88 24.42 -5.17
N PRO A 544 11.99 23.32 -5.93
CA PRO A 544 11.02 22.23 -5.89
C PRO A 544 11.00 21.57 -4.52
N VAL A 545 9.82 21.48 -3.89
CA VAL A 545 9.60 20.70 -2.66
C VAL A 545 8.62 19.58 -2.98
N VAL A 546 9.04 18.32 -2.84
CA VAL A 546 8.26 17.17 -3.30
C VAL A 546 8.01 16.21 -2.15
N TYR A 547 6.74 15.92 -1.87
CA TYR A 547 6.35 14.80 -1.01
C TYR A 547 6.51 13.47 -1.76
N VAL A 548 7.25 12.54 -1.16
CA VAL A 548 7.45 11.19 -1.67
C VAL A 548 6.84 10.20 -0.67
N PRO A 549 5.76 9.47 -1.04
CA PRO A 549 5.02 8.64 -0.08
C PRO A 549 5.75 7.38 0.35
N ASP A 550 6.57 6.79 -0.53
CA ASP A 550 7.23 5.51 -0.32
C ASP A 550 8.53 5.43 -1.12
N ALA A 551 9.33 4.39 -0.85
CA ALA A 551 10.61 4.20 -1.51
C ALA A 551 10.48 3.93 -3.01
N SER A 552 9.39 3.30 -3.46
CA SER A 552 9.21 2.99 -4.89
C SER A 552 9.10 4.23 -5.76
N ARG A 553 8.42 5.26 -5.26
CA ARG A 553 8.27 6.52 -5.97
C ARG A 553 9.49 7.43 -5.88
N SER A 554 10.42 7.17 -4.97
CA SER A 554 11.62 8.01 -4.81
C SER A 554 12.48 8.05 -6.07
N VAL A 555 12.54 6.94 -6.82
CA VAL A 555 13.35 6.79 -8.03
C VAL A 555 12.79 7.63 -9.18
N SER A 556 11.50 7.45 -9.48
CA SER A 556 10.85 8.16 -10.59
C SER A 556 10.81 9.65 -10.35
N VAL A 557 10.63 10.09 -9.10
CA VAL A 557 10.71 11.49 -8.70
C VAL A 557 12.12 12.05 -8.90
N ALA A 558 13.15 11.36 -8.40
CA ALA A 558 14.54 11.81 -8.55
C ALA A 558 14.96 11.88 -10.03
N GLN A 559 14.59 10.88 -10.83
CA GLN A 559 14.87 10.86 -12.28
C GLN A 559 14.15 12.01 -13.00
N SER A 560 12.87 12.25 -12.70
CA SER A 560 12.11 13.34 -13.32
C SER A 560 12.72 14.71 -13.00
N LEU A 561 13.14 14.93 -11.75
CA LEU A 561 13.76 16.17 -11.28
C LEU A 561 15.14 16.45 -11.89
N LEU A 562 15.86 15.41 -12.33
CA LEU A 562 17.20 15.51 -12.93
C LEU A 562 17.21 15.34 -14.45
N SER A 563 16.04 15.18 -15.07
CA SER A 563 15.88 15.02 -16.50
C SER A 563 15.73 16.36 -17.25
N ASP A 564 15.84 16.32 -18.58
CA ASP A 564 15.52 17.46 -19.44
C ASP A 564 14.05 17.91 -19.35
N GLN A 565 13.17 17.07 -18.79
CA GLN A 565 11.74 17.36 -18.57
C GLN A 565 11.45 17.90 -17.16
N ALA A 566 12.47 18.16 -16.35
CA ALA A 566 12.31 18.60 -14.97
C ALA A 566 11.39 19.83 -14.83
N ALA A 567 11.48 20.80 -15.75
CA ALA A 567 10.64 22.00 -15.73
C ALA A 567 9.14 21.65 -15.85
N ALA A 568 8.78 20.75 -16.77
CA ALA A 568 7.38 20.33 -16.96
C ALA A 568 6.84 19.59 -15.73
N TYR A 569 7.66 18.71 -15.14
CA TYR A 569 7.31 18.00 -13.91
C TYR A 569 7.10 18.97 -12.72
N ILE A 570 7.98 19.97 -12.58
CA ILE A 570 7.87 21.00 -11.54
C ILE A 570 6.61 21.85 -11.73
N ASP A 571 6.25 22.20 -12.96
CA ASP A 571 5.03 22.97 -13.25
C ASP A 571 3.76 22.16 -12.94
N GLU A 572 3.74 20.87 -13.26
CA GLU A 572 2.64 19.97 -12.90
C GLU A 572 2.51 19.85 -11.38
N LEU A 573 3.64 19.65 -10.67
CA LEU A 573 3.68 19.58 -9.22
C LEU A 573 3.17 20.87 -8.56
N ASN A 574 3.60 22.02 -9.04
CA ASN A 574 3.17 23.32 -8.50
C ASN A 574 1.67 23.53 -8.72
N THR A 575 1.14 23.19 -9.89
CA THR A 575 -0.29 23.24 -10.21
C THR A 575 -1.09 22.34 -9.27
N ASP A 576 -0.58 21.13 -9.02
CA ASP A 576 -1.18 20.19 -8.09
C ASP A 576 -1.19 20.72 -6.65
N TYR A 577 -0.08 21.31 -6.20
CA TYR A 577 0.03 21.86 -4.84
C TYR A 577 -0.83 23.12 -4.66
N ASP A 578 -0.96 23.96 -5.67
CA ASP A 578 -1.91 25.08 -5.67
C ASP A 578 -3.35 24.59 -5.55
N LYS A 579 -3.72 23.54 -6.29
CA LYS A 579 -5.04 22.92 -6.16
C LYS A 579 -5.26 22.38 -4.74
N VAL A 580 -4.27 21.70 -4.16
CA VAL A 580 -4.34 21.20 -2.78
C VAL A 580 -4.49 22.34 -1.78
N ARG A 581 -3.72 23.42 -1.93
CA ARG A 581 -3.83 24.63 -1.10
C ARG A 581 -5.21 25.27 -1.20
N HIS A 582 -5.74 25.43 -2.42
CA HIS A 582 -7.08 25.95 -2.65
C HIS A 582 -8.17 25.07 -2.05
N LEU A 583 -8.10 23.75 -2.23
CA LEU A 583 -9.04 22.80 -1.64
C LEU A 583 -8.98 22.83 -0.11
N HIS A 584 -7.77 22.93 0.46
CA HIS A 584 -7.58 23.02 1.90
C HIS A 584 -8.14 24.33 2.46
N ALA A 585 -7.87 25.46 1.81
CA ALA A 585 -8.39 26.78 2.18
C ALA A 585 -9.92 26.86 2.06
N ASN A 586 -10.51 26.19 1.06
CA ASN A 586 -11.96 26.14 0.84
C ASN A 586 -12.67 25.07 1.68
N LYS A 587 -11.93 24.29 2.49
CA LYS A 587 -12.54 23.28 3.35
C LYS A 587 -13.36 24.00 4.42
N LYS A 588 -14.66 23.67 4.50
CA LYS A 588 -15.53 24.20 5.57
C LYS A 588 -14.86 23.90 6.91
N GLN A 589 -14.61 24.94 7.70
CA GLN A 589 -14.12 24.77 9.05
C GLN A 589 -15.12 23.90 9.81
N VAL A 590 -14.60 22.84 10.43
CA VAL A 590 -15.41 21.98 11.28
C VAL A 590 -15.83 22.85 12.47
N PRO A 591 -17.14 23.06 12.71
CA PRO A 591 -17.57 23.88 13.82
C PRO A 591 -17.07 23.26 15.12
N LEU A 592 -16.37 24.07 15.91
CA LEU A 592 -15.89 23.70 17.23
C LEU A 592 -16.86 24.24 18.29
N TRP A 593 -17.18 23.41 19.27
CA TRP A 593 -17.87 23.84 20.47
C TRP A 593 -16.89 24.56 21.41
N PRO A 594 -17.35 25.61 22.11
CA PRO A 594 -16.59 26.19 23.21
C PRO A 594 -16.21 25.12 24.23
N LEU A 595 -15.03 25.22 24.83
CA LEU A 595 -14.47 24.23 25.76
C LEU A 595 -15.44 23.92 26.90
N ALA A 596 -16.11 24.93 27.46
CA ALA A 596 -17.10 24.75 28.52
C ALA A 596 -18.28 23.84 28.08
N LYS A 597 -18.74 23.97 26.82
CA LYS A 597 -19.79 23.11 26.25
C LYS A 597 -19.27 21.68 26.02
N ALA A 598 -18.03 21.54 25.55
CA ALA A 598 -17.40 20.23 25.37
C ALA A 598 -17.23 19.51 26.72
N ARG A 599 -16.76 20.19 27.78
CA ARG A 599 -16.65 19.66 29.15
C ARG A 599 -17.99 19.23 29.72
N ALA A 600 -19.04 20.01 29.48
CA ALA A 600 -20.41 19.65 29.89
C ALA A 600 -20.94 18.38 29.18
N ASN A 601 -20.42 18.06 28.00
CA ASN A 601 -20.75 16.85 27.22
C ASN A 601 -19.67 15.77 27.33
N LYS A 602 -18.96 15.68 28.47
CA LYS A 602 -17.97 14.61 28.74
C LYS A 602 -18.60 13.23 28.76
N THR A 603 -17.77 12.18 28.73
CA THR A 603 -18.25 10.80 28.80
C THR A 603 -18.99 10.57 30.13
N PRO A 604 -20.26 10.15 30.11
CA PRO A 604 -21.06 10.02 31.32
C PRO A 604 -20.75 8.70 32.03
N ILE A 605 -19.86 8.74 33.03
CA ILE A 605 -19.51 7.58 33.86
C ILE A 605 -20.15 7.72 35.25
N ASP A 606 -20.84 6.68 35.71
CA ASP A 606 -21.38 6.61 37.07
C ASP A 606 -20.35 6.04 38.06
N TRP A 607 -19.63 6.96 38.72
CA TRP A 607 -18.62 6.63 39.72
C TRP A 607 -19.19 6.09 41.05
N ARG A 608 -20.51 6.16 41.29
CA ARG A 608 -21.11 5.64 42.54
C ARG A 608 -21.26 4.12 42.53
N GLY A 609 -21.40 3.51 41.35
CA GLY A 609 -21.51 2.06 41.16
C GLY A 609 -20.22 1.38 40.69
N CYS A 610 -19.21 2.15 40.29
CA CYS A 610 -17.92 1.66 39.80
C CYS A 610 -16.87 1.78 40.92
N VAL A 611 -16.35 0.64 41.40
CA VAL A 611 -15.18 0.62 42.29
C VAL A 611 -13.94 0.37 41.43
N PRO A 612 -13.05 1.37 41.24
CA PRO A 612 -11.84 1.17 40.47
C PRO A 612 -10.96 0.10 41.10
N PRO A 613 -10.32 -0.77 40.30
CA PRO A 613 -9.48 -1.83 40.83
C PRO A 613 -8.22 -1.26 41.47
N VAL A 614 -7.87 -1.75 42.66
CA VAL A 614 -6.64 -1.37 43.36
C VAL A 614 -5.47 -2.24 42.85
N PRO A 615 -4.36 -1.66 42.38
CA PRO A 615 -3.20 -2.43 41.95
C PRO A 615 -2.50 -3.14 43.13
N LYS A 616 -1.76 -4.23 42.85
CA LYS A 616 -1.07 -4.99 43.91
C LYS A 616 0.09 -4.23 44.58
N PHE A 617 0.52 -3.11 44.01
CA PHE A 617 1.55 -2.23 44.56
C PHE A 617 1.41 -0.82 43.99
N ILE A 618 2.00 0.14 44.70
CA ILE A 618 2.19 1.53 44.26
C ILE A 618 3.69 1.79 44.07
N GLY A 619 4.02 2.68 43.13
CA GLY A 619 5.38 2.99 42.72
C GLY A 619 5.83 2.13 41.55
N ARG A 620 7.14 2.17 41.24
CA ARG A 620 7.69 1.52 40.05
C ARG A 620 8.33 0.15 40.31
N ARG A 621 8.33 -0.70 39.29
CA ARG A 621 9.06 -1.98 39.22
C ARG A 621 9.82 -2.07 37.91
N VAL A 622 11.08 -2.47 38.01
CA VAL A 622 12.01 -2.59 36.89
C VAL A 622 12.16 -4.06 36.50
N PHE A 623 12.12 -4.32 35.20
CA PHE A 623 12.40 -5.60 34.56
C PHE A 623 13.65 -5.44 33.71
N ARG A 624 14.74 -6.12 34.08
CA ARG A 624 16.00 -6.12 33.34
C ARG A 624 16.21 -7.45 32.64
N ASN A 625 16.79 -7.41 31.45
CA ASN A 625 17.12 -8.60 30.67
C ASN A 625 15.90 -9.53 30.50
N PHE A 626 14.75 -8.95 30.14
CA PHE A 626 13.53 -9.70 29.90
C PHE A 626 13.77 -10.73 28.78
N ASP A 627 13.25 -11.96 28.96
CA ASP A 627 13.48 -13.04 28.01
C ASP A 627 12.84 -12.73 26.66
N LEU A 628 13.67 -12.57 25.64
CA LEU A 628 13.22 -12.33 24.26
C LEU A 628 12.39 -13.50 23.71
N SER A 629 12.57 -14.72 24.23
CA SER A 629 11.78 -15.89 23.86
C SER A 629 10.33 -15.78 24.33
N GLU A 630 10.11 -15.12 25.48
CA GLU A 630 8.75 -14.81 25.95
C GLU A 630 8.14 -13.69 25.10
N LEU A 631 8.90 -12.64 24.78
CA LEU A 631 8.43 -11.55 23.91
C LEU A 631 8.05 -12.04 22.51
N ALA A 632 8.80 -12.98 21.95
CA ALA A 632 8.53 -13.54 20.63
C ALA A 632 7.11 -14.12 20.47
N LYS A 633 6.46 -14.53 21.56
CA LYS A 633 5.09 -15.07 21.57
C LYS A 633 4.02 -13.99 21.39
N TYR A 634 4.35 -12.73 21.64
CA TYR A 634 3.45 -11.57 21.59
C TYR A 634 3.66 -10.71 20.33
N ILE A 635 4.49 -11.16 19.38
CA ILE A 635 4.76 -10.39 18.16
C ILE A 635 3.50 -10.30 17.30
N ASP A 636 3.12 -9.06 16.94
CA ASP A 636 2.28 -8.78 15.80
C ASP A 636 3.14 -8.67 14.53
N TRP A 637 2.99 -9.66 13.64
CA TRP A 637 3.71 -9.73 12.38
C TRP A 637 3.09 -8.86 11.27
N GLY A 638 1.88 -8.33 11.45
CA GLY A 638 1.25 -7.45 10.46
C GLY A 638 2.15 -6.26 10.07
N PRO A 639 2.59 -5.43 11.04
CA PRO A 639 3.44 -4.29 10.72
C PRO A 639 4.88 -4.68 10.34
N PHE A 640 5.32 -5.92 10.61
CA PHE A 640 6.58 -6.44 10.06
C PHE A 640 6.51 -6.52 8.53
N PHE A 641 5.40 -7.02 7.96
CA PHE A 641 5.21 -7.06 6.50
C PHE A 641 5.05 -5.66 5.90
N GLN A 642 4.37 -4.75 6.59
CA GLN A 642 4.26 -3.35 6.15
C GLN A 642 5.62 -2.65 6.05
N THR A 643 6.55 -2.96 6.97
CA THR A 643 7.94 -2.45 6.91
C THR A 643 8.65 -2.89 5.62
N TRP A 644 8.27 -4.06 5.10
CA TRP A 644 8.76 -4.64 3.85
C TRP A 644 7.89 -4.30 2.64
N ASP A 645 6.98 -3.32 2.76
CA ASP A 645 6.05 -2.91 1.70
C ASP A 645 5.22 -4.08 1.13
N LEU A 646 4.90 -5.06 1.99
CA LEU A 646 4.03 -6.18 1.67
C LEU A 646 2.66 -5.94 2.34
N ALA A 647 1.66 -5.61 1.53
CA ALA A 647 0.31 -5.36 1.98
C ALA A 647 -0.45 -6.67 2.23
N GLY A 648 -1.17 -6.74 3.36
CA GLY A 648 -2.05 -7.86 3.69
C GLY A 648 -2.06 -8.20 5.18
N PRO A 649 -3.18 -8.71 5.73
CA PRO A 649 -3.25 -9.08 7.14
C PRO A 649 -2.50 -10.39 7.40
N PHE A 650 -1.73 -10.47 8.48
CA PHE A 650 -1.13 -11.73 8.95
C PHE A 650 -2.18 -12.57 9.71
N PRO A 651 -2.24 -13.90 9.53
CA PRO A 651 -1.38 -14.75 8.69
C PRO A 651 -1.87 -14.93 7.25
N ALA A 652 -2.97 -14.27 6.84
CA ALA A 652 -3.55 -14.44 5.51
C ALA A 652 -2.57 -14.06 4.38
N ILE A 653 -1.71 -13.06 4.60
CA ILE A 653 -0.66 -12.62 3.67
C ILE A 653 0.29 -13.76 3.26
N LEU A 654 0.49 -14.79 4.10
CA LEU A 654 1.33 -15.95 3.76
C LEU A 654 0.71 -16.86 2.67
N LYS A 655 -0.59 -16.72 2.43
CA LYS A 655 -1.34 -17.47 1.41
C LYS A 655 -1.79 -16.58 0.26
N ASP A 656 -1.35 -15.33 0.26
CA ASP A 656 -1.66 -14.38 -0.80
C ASP A 656 -1.11 -14.88 -2.14
N GLU A 657 -1.91 -14.77 -3.21
CA GLU A 657 -1.54 -15.32 -4.52
C GLU A 657 -0.43 -14.51 -5.21
N VAL A 658 -0.26 -13.23 -4.85
CA VAL A 658 0.70 -12.31 -5.45
C VAL A 658 1.95 -12.20 -4.57
N VAL A 659 1.77 -11.76 -3.32
CA VAL A 659 2.89 -11.52 -2.39
C VAL A 659 3.22 -12.72 -1.51
N GLY A 660 2.37 -13.75 -1.44
CA GLY A 660 2.46 -14.77 -0.41
C GLY A 660 3.73 -15.61 -0.47
N SER A 661 4.26 -15.88 -1.66
CA SER A 661 5.55 -16.56 -1.81
C SER A 661 6.70 -15.79 -1.17
N GLU A 662 6.76 -14.47 -1.39
CA GLU A 662 7.76 -13.59 -0.79
C GLU A 662 7.46 -13.28 0.67
N ALA A 663 6.19 -13.19 1.06
CA ALA A 663 5.77 -13.09 2.46
C ALA A 663 6.26 -14.30 3.26
N VAL A 664 6.07 -15.52 2.75
CA VAL A 664 6.61 -16.75 3.35
C VAL A 664 8.14 -16.72 3.44
N ARG A 665 8.81 -16.21 2.40
CA ARG A 665 10.27 -16.12 2.37
C ARG A 665 10.81 -15.13 3.40
N VAL A 666 10.34 -13.88 3.39
CA VAL A 666 10.78 -12.84 4.33
C VAL A 666 10.39 -13.19 5.77
N PHE A 667 9.24 -13.83 5.97
CA PHE A 667 8.84 -14.35 7.28
C PHE A 667 9.79 -15.44 7.75
N GLY A 668 10.13 -16.39 6.88
CA GLY A 668 11.11 -17.43 7.20
C GLY A 668 12.49 -16.85 7.51
N ASP A 669 12.93 -15.83 6.76
CA ASP A 669 14.19 -15.11 7.00
C ASP A 669 14.16 -14.39 8.36
N GLY A 670 13.05 -13.70 8.65
CA GLY A 670 12.79 -13.03 9.93
C GLY A 670 12.75 -14.01 11.11
N GLN A 671 12.08 -15.17 10.97
CA GLN A 671 12.08 -16.20 12.01
C GLN A 671 13.48 -16.79 12.26
N ARG A 672 14.28 -17.02 11.21
CA ARG A 672 15.67 -17.49 11.36
C ARG A 672 16.55 -16.44 12.03
N MET A 673 16.40 -15.16 11.67
CA MET A 673 17.13 -14.07 12.33
C MET A 673 16.68 -13.89 13.78
N LEU A 674 15.37 -13.96 14.06
CA LEU A 674 14.82 -13.92 15.42
C LEU A 674 15.38 -15.05 16.29
N LYS A 675 15.46 -16.26 15.76
CA LYS A 675 16.11 -17.38 16.46
C LYS A 675 17.57 -17.07 16.79
N ARG A 676 18.35 -16.62 15.81
CA ARG A 676 19.78 -16.29 15.99
C ARG A 676 20.01 -15.14 16.96
N LEU A 677 19.18 -14.10 16.93
CA LEU A 677 19.33 -12.94 17.81
C LEU A 677 18.98 -13.29 19.26
N ILE A 678 18.03 -14.20 19.48
CA ILE A 678 17.67 -14.71 20.82
C ILE A 678 18.79 -15.63 21.35
N GLU A 679 19.19 -16.64 20.57
CA GLU A 679 20.25 -17.60 20.96
C GLU A 679 21.59 -16.90 21.18
N GLY A 680 21.91 -15.93 20.32
CA GLY A 680 23.12 -15.14 20.40
C GLY A 680 23.06 -13.95 21.35
N ARG A 681 21.90 -13.68 21.99
CA ARG A 681 21.65 -12.55 22.88
C ARG A 681 22.13 -11.21 22.29
N TRP A 682 21.78 -10.94 21.04
CA TRP A 682 22.23 -9.74 20.33
C TRP A 682 21.61 -8.46 20.89
N LEU A 683 20.40 -8.58 21.43
CA LEU A 683 19.63 -7.48 21.99
C LEU A 683 19.33 -7.72 23.46
N THR A 684 19.16 -6.64 24.21
CA THR A 684 18.68 -6.68 25.60
C THR A 684 17.35 -5.94 25.71
N ALA A 685 16.36 -6.58 26.32
CA ALA A 685 15.07 -5.96 26.60
C ALA A 685 14.97 -5.54 28.08
N ASN A 686 14.71 -4.26 28.31
CA ASN A 686 14.46 -3.72 29.65
C ASN A 686 13.14 -2.94 29.67
N GLY A 687 12.44 -2.99 30.78
CA GLY A 687 11.16 -2.31 30.96
C GLY A 687 10.97 -1.83 32.38
N VAL A 688 10.19 -0.78 32.53
CA VAL A 688 9.73 -0.26 33.81
C VAL A 688 8.24 -0.04 33.73
N ILE A 689 7.53 -0.43 34.78
CA ILE A 689 6.13 -0.05 34.97
C ILE A 689 5.97 0.58 36.34
N GLY A 690 4.87 1.27 36.57
CA GLY A 690 4.42 1.57 37.92
C GLY A 690 2.95 1.92 37.96
N PHE A 691 2.42 2.02 39.17
CA PHE A 691 1.06 2.46 39.44
C PHE A 691 1.07 3.56 40.49
N TRP A 692 0.23 4.57 40.28
CA TRP A 692 0.07 5.69 41.19
C TRP A 692 -1.41 5.88 41.52
N PRO A 693 -1.74 6.24 42.77
CA PRO A 693 -3.05 6.79 43.09
C PRO A 693 -3.29 7.99 42.17
N ALA A 694 -4.44 8.05 41.52
CA ALA A 694 -4.73 9.09 40.55
C ALA A 694 -6.18 9.54 40.62
N ASN A 695 -6.42 10.80 40.25
CA ASN A 695 -7.75 11.34 40.07
C ASN A 695 -7.77 12.39 38.98
N THR A 696 -8.93 12.54 38.35
CA THR A 696 -9.17 13.66 37.45
C THR A 696 -9.31 14.97 38.22
N VAL A 697 -8.63 16.01 37.75
CA VAL A 697 -8.64 17.38 38.26
C VAL A 697 -8.83 18.36 37.10
N ASN A 698 -9.32 19.58 37.38
CA ASN A 698 -9.53 20.61 36.35
C ASN A 698 -10.34 20.14 35.11
N ASP A 699 -11.29 19.22 35.31
CA ASP A 699 -12.11 18.52 34.30
C ASP A 699 -11.37 17.60 33.31
N ASP A 700 -10.15 17.96 32.88
CA ASP A 700 -9.46 17.33 31.74
C ASP A 700 -8.09 16.73 32.11
N ASP A 701 -7.58 16.94 33.32
CA ASP A 701 -6.24 16.51 33.72
C ASP A 701 -6.30 15.32 34.66
N ILE A 702 -5.26 14.48 34.62
CA ILE A 702 -5.10 13.38 35.57
C ILE A 702 -3.90 13.69 36.47
N ALA A 703 -4.15 13.92 37.75
CA ALA A 703 -3.09 14.04 38.75
C ALA A 703 -2.73 12.65 39.28
N LEU A 704 -1.45 12.28 39.16
CA LEU A 704 -0.86 11.07 39.74
C LEU A 704 -0.14 11.46 41.01
N TYR A 705 -0.48 10.86 42.15
CA TYR A 705 0.00 11.25 43.48
C TYR A 705 1.12 10.35 43.98
N THR A 706 1.98 10.89 44.84
CA THR A 706 3.12 10.16 45.43
C THR A 706 2.70 8.96 46.28
N ASP A 707 1.50 9.02 46.87
CA ASP A 707 0.95 8.03 47.80
C ASP A 707 -0.58 8.19 47.95
N GLU A 708 -1.19 7.30 48.73
CA GLU A 708 -2.65 7.25 48.94
C GLU A 708 -3.23 8.46 49.68
N THR A 709 -2.41 9.33 50.26
CA THR A 709 -2.91 10.57 50.88
C THR A 709 -3.42 11.56 49.83
N ARG A 710 -2.98 11.42 48.56
CA ARG A 710 -3.38 12.25 47.42
C ARG A 710 -3.15 13.76 47.69
N SER A 711 -2.08 14.05 48.42
CA SER A 711 -1.71 15.40 48.85
C SER A 711 -0.68 16.07 47.93
N GLN A 712 0.28 15.29 47.42
CA GLN A 712 1.34 15.75 46.52
C GLN A 712 1.25 15.01 45.18
N ALA A 713 1.18 15.77 44.08
CA ALA A 713 1.25 15.20 42.74
C ALA A 713 2.71 14.86 42.38
N ALA A 714 2.94 13.63 41.92
CA ALA A 714 4.19 13.20 41.29
C ALA A 714 4.25 13.64 39.81
N LEU A 715 3.10 13.63 39.14
CA LEU A 715 2.93 14.03 37.74
C LEU A 715 1.50 14.54 37.54
N THR A 716 1.33 15.56 36.70
CA THR A 716 0.01 15.89 36.13
C THR A 716 0.04 15.59 34.64
N TRP A 717 -0.84 14.69 34.21
CA TRP A 717 -1.03 14.41 32.79
C TRP A 717 -2.13 15.30 32.25
N TYR A 718 -1.73 16.29 31.46
CA TYR A 718 -2.63 17.28 30.89
C TYR A 718 -3.38 16.71 29.68
N GLY A 719 -4.70 16.58 29.80
CA GLY A 719 -5.53 15.99 28.75
C GLY A 719 -6.02 16.99 27.72
N LEU A 720 -6.33 16.48 26.53
CA LEU A 720 -7.02 17.20 25.46
C LEU A 720 -8.43 16.63 25.28
N ARG A 721 -9.40 17.52 25.10
CA ARG A 721 -10.81 17.19 24.89
C ARG A 721 -11.22 17.46 23.45
N GLN A 722 -11.99 16.54 22.87
CA GLN A 722 -12.61 16.73 21.57
C GLN A 722 -13.53 17.97 21.58
N GLN A 723 -13.26 18.96 20.75
CA GLN A 723 -14.11 20.15 20.60
C GLN A 723 -14.98 20.15 19.33
N THR A 724 -14.84 19.16 18.45
CA THR A 724 -15.70 19.04 17.28
C THR A 724 -17.16 18.88 17.70
N GLU A 725 -18.05 19.63 17.03
CA GLU A 725 -19.49 19.52 17.26
C GLU A 725 -19.98 18.07 17.17
N LYS A 726 -20.70 17.62 18.20
CA LYS A 726 -21.24 16.26 18.27
C LYS A 726 -22.66 16.23 17.73
N GLN A 727 -22.98 15.14 17.03
CA GLN A 727 -24.31 14.85 16.55
C GLN A 727 -24.96 13.82 17.46
N ALA A 728 -26.28 13.95 17.65
CA ALA A 728 -27.08 12.93 18.30
C ALA A 728 -27.33 11.78 17.31
N ILE A 729 -27.16 10.56 17.77
CA ILE A 729 -27.57 9.34 17.05
C ILE A 729 -28.61 8.66 17.92
N ASP A 730 -29.76 8.34 17.34
CA ASP A 730 -30.90 7.74 18.06
C ASP A 730 -31.30 8.52 19.33
N GLY A 731 -31.19 9.86 19.28
CA GLY A 731 -31.53 10.76 20.39
C GLY A 731 -30.45 10.88 21.47
N VAL A 732 -29.33 10.15 21.37
CA VAL A 732 -28.21 10.20 22.33
C VAL A 732 -27.06 11.02 21.75
N MET A 733 -26.64 12.06 22.46
CA MET A 733 -25.49 12.88 22.08
C MET A 733 -24.20 12.08 22.28
N ARG A 734 -23.36 11.99 21.24
CA ARG A 734 -22.03 11.39 21.41
C ARG A 734 -21.18 12.26 22.36
N PRO A 735 -20.39 11.66 23.27
CA PRO A 735 -19.58 12.42 24.21
C PRO A 735 -18.43 13.14 23.51
N SER A 736 -18.05 14.28 24.06
CA SER A 736 -16.82 15.02 23.75
C SER A 736 -15.71 14.47 24.62
N ARG A 737 -15.06 13.40 24.14
CA ARG A 737 -14.17 12.56 24.96
C ARG A 737 -12.88 13.28 25.34
N CYS A 738 -12.40 12.99 26.55
CA CYS A 738 -11.04 13.21 27.05
C CYS A 738 -10.59 11.92 27.78
N LEU A 739 -9.29 11.59 27.78
CA LEU A 739 -8.79 10.40 28.49
C LEU A 739 -9.02 10.49 29.99
N ALA A 740 -9.03 11.71 30.55
CA ALA A 740 -9.36 11.97 31.95
C ALA A 740 -10.81 11.62 32.32
N ASP A 741 -11.71 11.45 31.35
CA ASP A 741 -13.08 11.00 31.64
C ASP A 741 -13.08 9.60 32.25
N PHE A 742 -12.06 8.78 32.00
CA PHE A 742 -11.95 7.38 32.43
C PHE A 742 -11.18 7.18 33.74
N VAL A 743 -10.95 8.26 34.49
CA VAL A 743 -10.34 8.23 35.83
C VAL A 743 -11.25 8.98 36.80
N ALA A 744 -11.43 8.46 38.01
CA ALA A 744 -12.40 9.01 38.95
C ALA A 744 -12.08 10.48 39.30
N PRO A 745 -13.05 11.42 39.19
CA PRO A 745 -12.85 12.81 39.59
C PRO A 745 -12.50 12.92 41.07
N ARG A 746 -11.59 13.83 41.43
CA ARG A 746 -11.18 14.02 42.84
C ARG A 746 -12.36 14.31 43.76
N ASP A 747 -13.31 15.13 43.31
CA ASP A 747 -14.49 15.54 44.07
C ASP A 747 -15.51 14.41 44.27
N SER A 748 -15.37 13.29 43.53
CA SER A 748 -16.21 12.11 43.74
C SER A 748 -15.87 11.36 45.04
N GLY A 749 -14.68 11.59 45.60
CA GLY A 749 -14.16 10.85 46.76
C GLY A 749 -13.77 9.41 46.45
N VAL A 750 -13.88 8.96 45.19
CA VAL A 750 -13.52 7.60 44.77
C VAL A 750 -12.01 7.50 44.55
N ALA A 751 -11.38 6.51 45.18
CA ALA A 751 -9.97 6.19 44.96
C ALA A 751 -9.80 5.45 43.63
N ASP A 752 -8.99 6.04 42.74
CA ASP A 752 -8.63 5.47 41.45
C ASP A 752 -7.10 5.50 41.24
N TYR A 753 -6.63 4.88 40.16
CA TYR A 753 -5.23 4.63 39.86
C TYR A 753 -4.95 4.75 38.37
N VAL A 754 -3.75 5.19 38.04
CA VAL A 754 -3.22 5.17 36.68
C VAL A 754 -1.86 4.49 36.68
N GLY A 755 -1.63 3.65 35.67
CA GLY A 755 -0.33 3.05 35.44
C GLY A 755 0.50 3.84 34.43
N MET A 756 1.81 3.67 34.48
CA MET A 756 2.74 4.15 33.45
C MET A 756 3.72 3.03 33.09
N PHE A 757 4.21 3.04 31.86
CA PHE A 757 5.25 2.11 31.41
C PHE A 757 6.22 2.75 30.43
N ALA A 758 7.43 2.20 30.40
CA ALA A 758 8.40 2.40 29.33
C ALA A 758 9.16 1.09 29.11
N VAL A 759 9.29 0.66 27.86
CA VAL A 759 9.96 -0.57 27.45
C VAL A 759 10.86 -0.32 26.25
N THR A 760 11.96 -1.06 26.19
CA THR A 760 12.83 -1.12 25.02
C THR A 760 13.31 -2.55 24.79
N ALA A 761 13.47 -2.91 23.52
CA ALA A 761 14.11 -4.17 23.10
C ALA A 761 15.36 -3.92 22.24
N GLY A 762 15.79 -2.66 22.09
CA GLY A 762 16.85 -2.26 21.16
C GLY A 762 18.25 -2.13 21.77
N ILE A 763 18.46 -2.44 23.05
CA ILE A 763 19.75 -2.20 23.69
C ILE A 763 20.82 -3.12 23.11
N GLY A 764 21.90 -2.52 22.57
CA GLY A 764 23.03 -3.24 21.99
C GLY A 764 22.91 -3.50 20.48
N ILE A 765 21.85 -2.99 19.83
CA ILE A 765 21.59 -3.18 18.40
C ILE A 765 22.74 -2.69 17.52
N GLU A 766 23.41 -1.61 17.93
CA GLU A 766 24.40 -0.87 17.13
C GLU A 766 25.57 -1.77 16.71
N LYS A 767 25.96 -2.72 17.58
CA LYS A 767 27.08 -3.65 17.30
C LYS A 767 26.78 -4.57 16.13
N LYS A 768 25.56 -5.13 16.10
CA LYS A 768 25.17 -6.08 15.06
C LYS A 768 24.71 -5.38 13.80
N GLU A 769 24.09 -4.23 13.94
CA GLU A 769 23.79 -3.36 12.81
C GLU A 769 25.07 -2.94 12.08
N LYS A 770 26.07 -2.41 12.81
CA LYS A 770 27.36 -2.03 12.22
C LYS A 770 28.04 -3.20 11.53
N PHE A 771 27.99 -4.40 12.13
CA PHE A 771 28.53 -5.60 11.49
C PHE A 771 27.87 -5.88 10.12
N PHE A 772 26.54 -5.77 10.01
CA PHE A 772 25.86 -5.98 8.72
C PHE A 772 26.15 -4.85 7.72
N ILE A 773 26.24 -3.60 8.17
CA ILE A 773 26.58 -2.46 7.31
C ILE A 773 28.02 -2.59 6.78
N ASP A 774 28.97 -2.94 7.64
CA ASP A 774 30.38 -3.12 7.27
C ASP A 774 30.55 -4.33 6.31
N ASP A 775 29.64 -5.32 6.35
CA ASP A 775 29.57 -6.48 5.45
C ASP A 775 28.70 -6.22 4.19
N LEU A 776 28.24 -4.98 3.98
CA LEU A 776 27.36 -4.57 2.87
C LEU A 776 26.03 -5.35 2.80
N ASP A 777 25.52 -5.85 3.92
CA ASP A 777 24.27 -6.62 4.03
C ASP A 777 23.12 -5.76 4.58
N ASP A 778 22.66 -4.81 3.77
CA ASP A 778 21.54 -3.92 4.14
C ASP A 778 20.26 -4.69 4.51
N TYR A 779 20.03 -5.84 3.84
CA TYR A 779 18.88 -6.69 4.11
C TYR A 779 18.85 -7.15 5.57
N SER A 780 19.99 -7.67 6.06
CA SER A 780 20.09 -8.13 7.45
C SER A 780 20.08 -6.98 8.46
N ALA A 781 20.64 -5.82 8.11
CA ALA A 781 20.58 -4.63 8.95
C ALA A 781 19.12 -4.14 9.13
N ILE A 782 18.36 -4.04 8.06
CA ILE A 782 16.93 -3.65 8.08
C ILE A 782 16.10 -4.72 8.82
N MET A 783 16.34 -6.00 8.55
CA MET A 783 15.67 -7.11 9.23
C MET A 783 15.88 -7.07 10.75
N LEU A 784 17.12 -6.82 11.20
CA LEU A 784 17.43 -6.72 12.63
C LEU A 784 16.65 -5.58 13.30
N LYS A 785 16.60 -4.39 12.66
CA LYS A 785 15.84 -3.24 13.17
C LYS A 785 14.34 -3.53 13.21
N ALA A 786 13.78 -4.07 12.13
CA ALA A 786 12.36 -4.43 12.07
C ALA A 786 11.99 -5.43 13.19
N LEU A 787 12.84 -6.42 13.45
CA LEU A 787 12.63 -7.37 14.56
C LEU A 787 12.78 -6.73 15.94
N ALA A 788 13.72 -5.80 16.13
CA ALA A 788 13.86 -5.05 17.37
C ALA A 788 12.59 -4.23 17.67
N ASP A 789 12.02 -3.56 16.67
CA ASP A 789 10.75 -2.84 16.80
C ASP A 789 9.60 -3.79 17.15
N ARG A 790 9.51 -4.95 16.47
CA ARG A 790 8.52 -5.98 16.79
C ARG A 790 8.65 -6.47 18.23
N LEU A 791 9.87 -6.64 18.73
CA LEU A 791 10.13 -7.06 20.11
C LEU A 791 9.76 -5.96 21.12
N ALA A 792 9.97 -4.68 20.80
CA ALA A 792 9.58 -3.57 21.67
C ALA A 792 8.05 -3.48 21.80
N GLU A 793 7.32 -3.61 20.69
CA GLU A 793 5.84 -3.66 20.70
C GLU A 793 5.31 -4.90 21.41
N ALA A 794 5.93 -6.06 21.15
CA ALA A 794 5.61 -7.29 21.86
C ALA A 794 5.86 -7.17 23.37
N PHE A 795 6.86 -6.38 23.78
CA PHE A 795 7.11 -6.11 25.20
C PHE A 795 6.02 -5.22 25.81
N ALA A 796 5.55 -4.21 25.08
CA ALA A 796 4.42 -3.40 25.52
C ALA A 796 3.15 -4.27 25.70
N GLU A 797 2.85 -5.17 24.76
CA GLU A 797 1.71 -6.09 24.86
C GLU A 797 1.89 -7.11 26.00
N ALA A 798 3.07 -7.73 26.13
CA ALA A 798 3.36 -8.72 27.17
C ALA A 798 3.27 -8.11 28.57
N LEU A 799 3.81 -6.89 28.78
CA LEU A 799 3.66 -6.20 30.06
C LEU A 799 2.22 -5.75 30.29
N HIS A 800 1.52 -5.24 29.27
CA HIS A 800 0.13 -4.86 29.43
C HIS A 800 -0.73 -6.07 29.83
N HIS A 801 -0.57 -7.21 29.15
CA HIS A 801 -1.22 -8.46 29.52
C HIS A 801 -0.92 -8.86 30.98
N ARG A 802 0.34 -8.78 31.40
CA ARG A 802 0.74 -9.05 32.79
C ARG A 802 0.20 -8.01 33.78
N VAL A 803 0.03 -6.76 33.38
CA VAL A 803 -0.62 -5.71 34.18
C VAL A 803 -2.07 -6.06 34.43
N ARG A 804 -2.81 -6.44 33.39
CA ARG A 804 -4.23 -6.81 33.51
C ARG A 804 -4.46 -8.05 34.37
N THR A 805 -3.66 -9.09 34.17
CA THR A 805 -3.85 -10.41 34.80
C THR A 805 -3.20 -10.54 36.19
N ASP A 806 -2.06 -9.89 36.40
CA ASP A 806 -1.26 -10.08 37.62
C ASP A 806 -0.99 -8.76 38.36
N LEU A 807 -0.31 -7.79 37.76
CA LEU A 807 0.31 -6.69 38.51
C LEU A 807 -0.71 -5.65 39.01
N TRP A 808 -1.68 -5.30 38.17
CA TRP A 808 -2.90 -4.59 38.58
C TRP A 808 -4.00 -5.58 38.92
N GLY A 809 -4.16 -6.63 38.10
CA GLY A 809 -4.94 -7.82 38.44
C GLY A 809 -6.45 -7.68 38.30
N TYR A 810 -6.93 -6.72 37.51
CA TYR A 810 -8.36 -6.50 37.29
C TYR A 810 -9.00 -7.48 36.30
N ALA A 811 -8.22 -8.35 35.65
CA ALA A 811 -8.65 -9.37 34.71
C ALA A 811 -7.87 -10.69 34.90
N HIS A 812 -7.83 -11.22 36.12
CA HIS A 812 -7.04 -12.42 36.47
C HIS A 812 -7.42 -13.70 35.70
N ASP A 813 -8.66 -13.82 35.26
CA ASP A 813 -9.16 -14.96 34.48
C ASP A 813 -9.04 -14.76 32.95
N GLU A 814 -8.35 -13.70 32.50
CA GLU A 814 -8.16 -13.42 31.07
C GLU A 814 -7.33 -14.53 30.39
N ALA A 815 -7.90 -15.15 29.35
CA ALA A 815 -7.26 -16.20 28.56
C ALA A 815 -7.38 -15.86 27.06
N LEU A 816 -6.77 -14.75 26.64
CA LEU A 816 -6.82 -14.28 25.26
C LEU A 816 -5.71 -14.91 24.41
N SER A 817 -6.03 -15.20 23.14
CA SER A 817 -5.02 -15.51 22.13
C SER A 817 -4.27 -14.24 21.71
N ASN A 818 -3.14 -14.39 21.02
CA ASN A 818 -2.40 -13.25 20.51
C ASN A 818 -3.24 -12.42 19.53
N GLU A 819 -4.04 -13.06 18.67
CA GLU A 819 -4.96 -12.38 17.74
C GLU A 819 -6.04 -11.60 18.49
N ALA A 820 -6.55 -12.14 19.60
CA ALA A 820 -7.53 -11.43 20.42
C ALA A 820 -6.90 -10.24 21.16
N MET A 821 -5.63 -10.33 21.57
CA MET A 821 -4.88 -9.21 22.14
C MET A 821 -4.60 -8.12 21.08
N ILE A 822 -4.19 -8.50 19.86
CA ILE A 822 -4.00 -7.56 18.74
C ILE A 822 -5.31 -6.85 18.40
N ALA A 823 -6.44 -7.56 18.43
CA ALA A 823 -7.78 -6.99 18.24
C ALA A 823 -8.32 -6.24 19.47
N GLU A 824 -7.47 -6.03 20.49
CA GLU A 824 -7.77 -5.28 21.71
C GLU A 824 -9.02 -5.78 22.47
N LYS A 825 -9.29 -7.09 22.43
CA LYS A 825 -10.46 -7.72 23.10
C LYS A 825 -10.30 -7.88 24.62
N TYR A 826 -9.55 -6.98 25.26
CA TYR A 826 -9.32 -6.94 26.70
C TYR A 826 -9.93 -5.69 27.33
N ARG A 827 -10.03 -5.69 28.66
CA ARG A 827 -10.46 -4.53 29.44
C ARG A 827 -9.31 -3.53 29.62
N GLY A 828 -9.61 -2.25 29.44
CA GLY A 828 -8.66 -1.15 29.64
C GLY A 828 -7.81 -0.86 28.41
N ILE A 829 -7.06 0.24 28.45
CA ILE A 829 -6.25 0.74 27.33
C ILE A 829 -4.86 1.17 27.79
N ARG A 830 -3.93 1.27 26.84
CA ARG A 830 -2.53 1.66 27.06
C ARG A 830 -2.07 2.89 26.24
N PRO A 831 -2.73 4.05 26.37
CA PRO A 831 -2.47 5.22 25.52
C PRO A 831 -1.02 5.71 25.60
N ALA A 832 -0.41 5.90 24.43
CA ALA A 832 0.98 6.33 24.27
C ALA A 832 1.05 7.78 23.73
N PRO A 833 1.79 8.68 24.39
CA PRO A 833 1.92 10.07 23.93
C PRO A 833 2.45 10.20 22.50
N GLY A 834 1.75 11.00 21.69
CA GLY A 834 1.95 11.14 20.24
C GLY A 834 0.88 10.45 19.39
N TYR A 835 0.13 9.51 19.97
CA TYR A 835 -1.02 8.90 19.28
C TYR A 835 -2.24 9.84 19.28
N PRO A 836 -3.22 9.65 18.37
CA PRO A 836 -4.37 10.55 18.24
C PRO A 836 -5.21 10.78 19.50
N ALA A 837 -5.18 9.86 20.47
CA ALA A 837 -5.89 9.99 21.75
C ALA A 837 -5.17 10.89 22.76
N CYS A 838 -3.85 11.03 22.64
CA CYS A 838 -3.01 11.88 23.47
C CYS A 838 -1.83 12.41 22.63
N PRO A 839 -2.09 13.31 21.67
CA PRO A 839 -1.10 13.72 20.66
C PRO A 839 0.06 14.54 21.24
N ASP A 840 -0.08 15.05 22.46
CA ASP A 840 0.96 15.83 23.13
C ASP A 840 2.15 14.96 23.57
N HIS A 841 3.31 15.19 22.96
CA HIS A 841 4.55 14.49 23.29
C HIS A 841 5.19 14.96 24.61
N SER A 842 4.91 16.19 25.08
CA SER A 842 5.64 16.84 26.20
C SER A 842 5.56 16.07 27.51
N VAL A 843 4.47 15.35 27.75
CA VAL A 843 4.28 14.52 28.95
C VAL A 843 5.34 13.43 29.10
N LYS A 844 6.02 13.02 28.00
CA LYS A 844 7.08 12.01 28.05
C LYS A 844 8.23 12.42 28.97
N GLY A 845 8.60 13.71 29.02
CA GLY A 845 9.70 14.18 29.88
C GLY A 845 9.44 13.89 31.36
N PRO A 846 8.41 14.51 31.96
CA PRO A 846 8.02 14.24 33.34
C PRO A 846 7.70 12.76 33.62
N MET A 847 7.09 12.05 32.66
CA MET A 847 6.85 10.60 32.76
C MET A 847 8.16 9.81 32.89
N PHE A 848 9.18 10.14 32.09
CA PHE A 848 10.49 9.50 32.14
C PHE A 848 11.22 9.78 33.46
N ASP A 849 11.08 10.99 33.99
CA ASP A 849 11.65 11.36 35.29
C ASP A 849 11.02 10.55 36.42
N VAL A 850 9.69 10.45 36.45
CA VAL A 850 8.97 9.68 37.49
C VAL A 850 9.23 8.18 37.36
N LEU A 851 9.28 7.64 36.14
CA LEU A 851 9.65 6.25 35.90
C LEU A 851 11.14 5.98 36.07
N GLN A 852 11.99 7.00 36.13
CA GLN A 852 13.45 6.93 36.08
C GLN A 852 13.94 6.01 34.94
N CYS A 853 13.51 6.32 33.72
CA CYS A 853 13.75 5.51 32.52
C CYS A 853 15.25 5.31 32.18
N GLN A 854 16.13 6.21 32.64
CA GLN A 854 17.58 6.05 32.51
C GLN A 854 18.08 4.74 33.12
N ASP A 855 17.41 4.23 34.16
CA ASP A 855 17.80 2.97 34.79
C ASP A 855 17.60 1.79 33.85
N ILE A 856 16.63 1.83 32.95
CA ILE A 856 16.42 0.79 31.95
C ILE A 856 17.18 1.04 30.64
N GLY A 857 18.00 2.10 30.59
CA GLY A 857 18.77 2.47 29.41
C GLY A 857 17.96 3.25 28.38
N MET A 858 16.84 3.87 28.79
CA MET A 858 16.01 4.69 27.91
C MET A 858 16.20 6.18 28.19
N THR A 859 16.29 6.99 27.13
CA THR A 859 16.39 8.46 27.19
C THR A 859 15.47 9.12 26.17
N LEU A 860 15.29 10.43 26.26
CA LEU A 860 14.56 11.24 25.29
C LEU A 860 15.50 12.18 24.52
N THR A 861 15.21 12.41 23.25
CA THR A 861 15.82 13.50 22.48
C THR A 861 15.17 14.84 22.82
N GLU A 862 15.73 15.93 22.31
CA GLU A 862 15.14 17.28 22.41
C GLU A 862 13.76 17.39 21.74
N SER A 863 13.47 16.54 20.74
CA SER A 863 12.14 16.43 20.11
C SER A 863 11.26 15.36 20.75
N LEU A 864 11.65 14.82 21.91
CA LEU A 864 10.90 13.83 22.69
C LEU A 864 10.73 12.48 21.97
N ALA A 865 11.64 12.15 21.05
CA ALA A 865 11.80 10.81 20.53
C ALA A 865 12.51 9.94 21.57
N MET A 866 12.19 8.64 21.62
CA MET A 866 12.77 7.71 22.60
C MET A 866 14.03 7.05 22.04
N MET A 867 15.02 6.87 22.89
CA MET A 867 16.24 6.11 22.60
C MET A 867 16.36 4.94 23.58
N PRO A 868 16.67 3.71 23.13
CA PRO A 868 16.82 3.27 21.73
C PRO A 868 15.54 3.46 20.89
N ALA A 869 15.66 3.48 19.56
CA ALA A 869 14.51 3.68 18.66
C ALA A 869 13.41 2.62 18.87
N ALA A 870 13.80 1.35 19.03
CA ALA A 870 12.89 0.25 19.37
C ALA A 870 12.42 0.34 20.83
N SER A 871 11.53 1.30 21.10
CA SER A 871 10.99 1.61 22.42
C SER A 871 9.53 2.05 22.38
N VAL A 872 8.80 1.73 23.44
CA VAL A 872 7.40 2.13 23.63
C VAL A 872 7.22 2.66 25.05
N SER A 873 6.46 3.75 25.21
CA SER A 873 6.07 4.25 26.53
C SER A 873 4.67 4.85 26.51
N GLY A 874 3.99 4.80 27.65
CA GLY A 874 2.63 5.29 27.78
C GLY A 874 2.02 5.05 29.14
N PHE A 875 0.71 5.17 29.20
CA PHE A 875 -0.10 5.04 30.40
C PHE A 875 -0.93 3.76 30.37
N TYR A 876 -1.51 3.37 31.51
CA TYR A 876 -2.52 2.32 31.61
C TYR A 876 -3.78 2.89 32.28
N LEU A 877 -4.93 2.69 31.64
CA LEU A 877 -6.25 3.03 32.19
C LEU A 877 -7.10 1.75 32.28
N SER A 878 -7.63 1.47 33.47
CA SER A 878 -8.33 0.20 33.77
C SER A 878 -9.85 0.25 33.60
N HIS A 879 -10.42 1.45 33.38
CA HIS A 879 -11.87 1.61 33.26
C HIS A 879 -12.40 0.79 32.07
N PRO A 880 -13.48 0.00 32.22
CA PRO A 880 -13.98 -0.88 31.16
C PRO A 880 -14.50 -0.14 29.92
N GLU A 881 -14.93 1.11 30.08
CA GLU A 881 -15.37 1.96 28.96
C GLU A 881 -14.25 2.79 28.33
N ALA A 882 -13.02 2.69 28.84
CA ALA A 882 -11.88 3.40 28.26
C ALA A 882 -11.64 2.91 26.82
N THR A 883 -11.48 3.85 25.90
CA THR A 883 -11.36 3.56 24.47
C THR A 883 -10.42 4.55 23.80
N TYR A 884 -9.76 4.14 22.73
CA TYR A 884 -9.02 5.05 21.88
C TYR A 884 -9.96 5.90 21.02
N PHE A 885 -9.65 7.18 20.91
CA PHE A 885 -10.38 8.12 20.07
C PHE A 885 -9.39 9.14 19.48
N ASN A 886 -9.77 9.82 18.41
CA ASN A 886 -8.99 10.92 17.87
C ASN A 886 -9.45 12.24 18.52
N VAL A 887 -8.56 12.96 19.21
CA VAL A 887 -8.84 14.28 19.78
C VAL A 887 -9.34 15.26 18.71
N GLY A 888 -8.78 15.19 17.50
CA GLY A 888 -9.10 16.09 16.40
C GLY A 888 -8.56 17.51 16.62
N LYS A 889 -9.26 18.49 16.03
CA LYS A 889 -8.91 19.91 16.19
C LYS A 889 -9.42 20.46 17.53
N ILE A 890 -8.62 21.29 18.16
CA ILE A 890 -8.95 22.04 19.38
C ILE A 890 -9.05 23.53 19.05
N GLY A 891 -9.90 24.23 19.80
CA GLY A 891 -10.06 25.68 19.72
C GLY A 891 -9.00 26.42 20.51
N HIS A 892 -8.84 27.70 20.19
CA HIS A 892 -7.91 28.60 20.89
C HIS A 892 -8.25 28.73 22.38
N ASP A 893 -9.53 28.60 22.76
CA ASP A 893 -9.97 28.61 24.16
C ASP A 893 -9.38 27.45 24.99
N GLN A 894 -9.26 26.25 24.40
CA GLN A 894 -8.60 25.12 25.05
C GLN A 894 -7.09 25.28 25.12
N LEU A 895 -6.47 25.84 24.09
CA LEU A 895 -5.03 26.15 24.09
C LEU A 895 -4.69 27.16 25.21
N GLN A 896 -5.45 28.24 25.34
CA GLN A 896 -5.29 29.25 26.40
C GLN A 896 -5.47 28.64 27.80
N ASP A 897 -6.50 27.81 27.98
CA ASP A 897 -6.75 27.09 29.21
C ASP A 897 -5.60 26.12 29.56
N GLN A 898 -5.01 25.44 28.57
CA GLN A 898 -3.81 24.62 28.75
C GLN A 898 -2.60 25.44 29.19
N ALA A 899 -2.32 26.56 28.51
CA ALA A 899 -1.20 27.44 28.84
C ALA A 899 -1.30 27.93 30.30
N ALA A 900 -2.50 28.32 30.72
CA ALA A 900 -2.77 28.72 32.09
C ALA A 900 -2.54 27.60 33.11
N ARG A 901 -3.01 26.37 32.83
CA ARG A 901 -2.87 25.21 33.73
C ARG A 901 -1.46 24.64 33.82
N ARG A 902 -0.67 24.78 32.76
CA ARG A 902 0.74 24.33 32.69
C ARG A 902 1.73 25.38 33.15
N HIS A 903 1.31 26.65 33.24
CA HIS A 903 2.20 27.79 33.43
C HIS A 903 3.25 27.92 32.30
N GLU A 904 2.83 27.61 31.08
CA GLU A 904 3.64 27.68 29.87
C GLU A 904 3.16 28.81 28.96
N SER A 905 4.00 29.23 28.01
CA SER A 905 3.58 30.23 27.03
C SER A 905 2.65 29.60 25.99
N GLU A 906 1.66 30.37 25.51
CA GLU A 906 0.77 29.90 24.43
C GLU A 906 1.57 29.52 23.19
N ALA A 907 2.61 30.29 22.83
CA ALA A 907 3.44 30.04 21.66
C ALA A 907 4.20 28.69 21.73
N ASP A 908 4.69 28.30 22.91
CA ASP A 908 5.36 27.01 23.09
C ASP A 908 4.39 25.84 22.90
N LEU A 909 3.15 25.99 23.40
CA LEU A 909 2.08 25.00 23.23
C LEU A 909 1.53 24.97 21.80
N GLU A 910 1.46 26.11 21.12
CA GLU A 910 1.07 26.17 19.70
C GLU A 910 2.01 25.34 18.84
N ARG A 911 3.30 25.42 19.14
CA ARG A 911 4.33 24.60 18.49
C ARG A 911 4.12 23.11 18.78
N LEU A 912 4.00 22.75 20.05
CA LEU A 912 3.81 21.34 20.46
C LEU A 912 2.51 20.71 19.92
N LEU A 913 1.44 21.51 19.81
CA LEU A 913 0.09 21.07 19.43
C LEU A 913 -0.32 21.53 18.03
N ALA A 914 0.61 22.02 17.21
CA ALA A 914 0.36 22.48 15.83
C ALA A 914 -0.49 21.50 14.97
N PRO A 915 -0.35 20.17 15.09
CA PRO A 915 -1.19 19.22 14.34
C PRO A 915 -2.67 19.28 14.72
N ASN A 916 -2.97 19.69 15.95
CA ASN A 916 -4.30 19.74 16.54
C ASN A 916 -4.93 21.14 16.49
N LEU A 917 -4.25 22.17 15.96
CA LEU A 917 -4.76 23.54 15.84
C LEU A 917 -5.33 23.88 14.46
#